data_AF-A0A8S1GR95-F1
#
_entry.id   AF-A0A8S1GR95-F1
#
_cell.length_a   1.000
_cell.length_b   1.000
_cell.length_c   1.000
_cell.angle_alpha   90.00
_cell.angle_beta   90.00
_cell.angle_gamma   90.00
#
_symmetry.space_group_name_H-M   'P 1'
#
loop_
_entity.id
_entity.type
_entity.pdbx_description
1 polymer ?
#
loop_
_entity_poly.entity_id
_entity_poly.type
_entity_poly.pdbx_seq_one_letter_code
_entity_poly.pdbx_strand_id
1 'polypeptide(L)'
;MFKGLKSKLEDEAKKLQASVQQYSEQVVAQVGQYRGAMSDAGSEAGASVSQQSPGVSAIMPEVAEADLLGLGVGAEPRARRHSEDSNHSNESAFSSAFPPLTNAFGNNLERIPSDTESTCSEFSARSPQDLSSSSSQQLQKRLSNYKAKYRDVVKRHNAIVEENERFKSMLSKAQDDMLQRVQKLRDEKKVLSEKLRQVSEKQEDGPEIEQLKQKIEEYKGYLEKYRLKIKQMNEKQPSEDQNEVVQELNERIAKTEEEWTKRMNETESQHALLLAKTNAEMHAALENKDGEIEQWRKKCSVLEKQDGEANTRWQQKVDQLQAVVKALESEKNEMVDKLSEAKQQGVKAVLEEEEKRRLELEARIASLEESSAESLKLSEQQNEELKRKLEEAQQSLKKFQESNEVEELKKKLELAEQKNEDPKVEELQKLLQELKEANLELEAFKSDAQKVLLATREQCQLARDKYEQTASDMEQVSTAEFVLKEEETVTNERLAQAQSSFDARLSEFESEIGRLKSESEGLAVILEEERAKFSDLTRERDAMQEELEKGKELATRYDQLREELQEAKRMRDEVEQRLSDVTNQAERLRNELDEDRKKHEEEKLQSQDEVSEVSTSETRSDAVELLEGLTIELTNVREEKEALQRQLLEERERARLVSQQNSEISLQSEELPSAELAQKLAQLERETQQLIEQITVSKKEKSDFDEKERSLNEKIQELKNEVETKQQEILKIEENAVSSIQHARTVAEEQINVLNVRIEELTGSLAEKKTEKKNKLKEELEKNATVIGGEG
;
A
#
# COMPACT_ATOMS: atom_id res chain seq x y z
N MET A 1 29.78 -17.80 8.35
CA MET A 1 28.55 -16.98 8.39
C MET A 1 28.19 -16.42 7.01
N PHE A 2 29.05 -15.66 6.32
CA PHE A 2 28.77 -15.13 4.97
C PHE A 2 28.48 -16.19 3.89
N LYS A 3 29.17 -17.34 3.89
CA LYS A 3 28.85 -18.45 2.95
C LYS A 3 27.44 -19.04 3.15
N GLY A 4 26.94 -19.06 4.39
CA GLY A 4 25.59 -19.54 4.70
C GLY A 4 24.50 -18.54 4.31
N LEU A 5 24.79 -17.24 4.44
CA LEU A 5 23.91 -16.17 3.94
C LEU A 5 23.82 -16.18 2.41
N LYS A 6 24.93 -16.40 1.70
CA LYS A 6 24.93 -16.52 0.25
C LYS A 6 24.09 -17.71 -0.24
N SER A 7 24.23 -18.88 0.39
CA SER A 7 23.41 -20.06 0.05
C SER A 7 21.92 -19.81 0.28
N LYS A 8 21.55 -19.16 1.39
CA LYS A 8 20.15 -18.83 1.68
C LYS A 8 19.57 -17.82 0.68
N LEU A 9 20.35 -16.81 0.29
CA LEU A 9 19.96 -15.85 -0.74
C LEU A 9 19.83 -16.51 -2.13
N GLU A 10 20.72 -17.44 -2.49
CA GLU A 10 20.60 -18.20 -3.74
C GLU A 10 19.37 -19.14 -3.72
N ASP A 11 19.05 -19.75 -2.58
CA ASP A 11 17.87 -20.61 -2.44
C ASP A 11 16.56 -19.79 -2.45
N GLU A 12 16.54 -18.61 -1.83
CA GLU A 12 15.40 -17.67 -1.90
C GLU A 12 15.24 -17.08 -3.31
N ALA A 13 16.33 -16.75 -3.99
CA ALA A 13 16.29 -16.30 -5.38
C ALA A 13 15.73 -17.39 -6.32
N LYS A 14 16.12 -18.65 -6.12
CA LYS A 14 15.56 -19.79 -6.89
C LYS A 14 14.08 -20.02 -6.61
N LYS A 15 13.64 -19.87 -5.36
CA LYS A 15 12.21 -19.95 -5.00
C LYS A 15 11.41 -18.82 -5.64
N LEU A 16 11.92 -17.58 -5.60
CA LEU A 16 11.30 -16.43 -6.27
C LEU A 16 11.22 -16.64 -7.78
N GLN A 17 12.29 -17.15 -8.41
CA GLN A 17 12.30 -17.46 -9.83
C GLN A 17 11.24 -18.53 -10.20
N ALA A 18 11.09 -19.57 -9.39
CA ALA A 18 10.06 -20.60 -9.58
C ALA A 18 8.65 -20.04 -9.40
N SER A 19 8.42 -19.18 -8.40
CA SER A 19 7.12 -18.52 -8.20
C SER A 19 6.78 -17.55 -9.34
N VAL A 20 7.75 -16.81 -9.87
CA VAL A 20 7.57 -15.94 -11.04
C VAL A 20 7.23 -16.76 -12.29
N GLN A 21 7.87 -17.92 -12.49
CA GLN A 21 7.53 -18.82 -13.58
C GLN A 21 6.09 -19.36 -13.45
N GLN A 22 5.69 -19.83 -12.27
CA GLN A 22 4.32 -20.29 -12.03
C GLN A 22 3.29 -19.17 -12.24
N TYR A 23 3.59 -17.95 -11.80
CA TYR A 23 2.69 -16.81 -12.00
C TYR A 23 2.59 -16.44 -13.48
N SER A 24 3.70 -16.49 -14.21
CA SER A 24 3.71 -16.24 -15.66
C SER A 24 2.90 -17.29 -16.42
N GLU A 25 2.97 -18.57 -16.03
CA GLU A 25 2.15 -19.64 -16.61
C GLU A 25 0.67 -19.46 -16.29
N GLN A 26 0.35 -19.02 -15.06
CA GLN A 26 -1.03 -18.76 -14.64
C GLN A 26 -1.65 -17.56 -15.40
N VAL A 27 -0.87 -16.50 -15.64
CA VAL A 27 -1.30 -15.36 -16.48
C VAL A 27 -1.48 -15.77 -17.93
N VAL A 28 -0.59 -16.60 -18.49
CA VAL A 28 -0.73 -17.12 -19.86
C VAL A 28 -1.97 -18.01 -19.99
N ALA A 29 -2.25 -18.86 -19.00
CA ALA A 29 -3.46 -19.68 -18.97
C ALA A 29 -4.74 -18.83 -18.87
N GLN A 30 -4.72 -17.79 -18.04
CA GLN A 30 -5.85 -16.88 -17.88
C GLN A 30 -6.11 -16.06 -19.16
N VAL A 31 -5.06 -15.54 -19.81
CA VAL A 31 -5.16 -14.84 -21.10
C VAL A 31 -5.59 -15.78 -22.22
N GLY A 32 -5.17 -17.04 -22.19
CA GLY A 32 -5.63 -18.09 -23.11
C GLY A 32 -7.14 -18.34 -23.03
N GLN A 33 -7.70 -18.34 -21.81
CA GLN A 33 -9.15 -18.50 -21.60
C GLN A 33 -9.95 -17.30 -22.10
N TYR A 34 -9.45 -16.06 -21.92
CA TYR A 34 -10.11 -14.87 -22.45
C TYR A 34 -10.05 -14.77 -23.98
N ARG A 35 -9.02 -15.33 -24.62
CA ARG A 35 -8.92 -15.37 -26.09
C ARG A 35 -9.84 -16.41 -26.73
N GLY A 36 -10.12 -17.52 -26.04
CA GLY A 36 -11.08 -18.53 -26.49
C GLY A 36 -12.54 -18.06 -26.39
N ALA A 37 -12.88 -17.26 -25.37
CA ALA A 37 -14.24 -16.79 -25.14
C ALA A 37 -14.70 -15.63 -26.06
N MET A 38 -13.79 -15.01 -26.82
CA MET A 38 -14.11 -13.89 -27.73
C MET A 38 -14.08 -14.26 -29.22
N SER A 39 -13.84 -15.53 -29.57
CA SER A 39 -13.85 -15.99 -30.97
C SER A 39 -15.12 -16.74 -31.40
N ASP A 40 -16.14 -16.86 -30.54
CA ASP A 40 -17.38 -17.60 -30.86
C ASP A 40 -18.65 -16.77 -30.66
N ALA A 41 -18.65 -15.57 -31.25
CA ALA A 41 -19.84 -14.72 -31.34
C ALA A 41 -19.95 -14.15 -32.76
N GLY A 42 -20.39 -14.99 -33.70
CA GLY A 42 -20.77 -14.52 -35.02
C GLY A 42 -20.80 -15.58 -36.11
N SER A 43 -21.89 -16.35 -36.21
CA SER A 43 -22.49 -16.73 -37.49
C SER A 43 -23.89 -17.30 -37.32
N GLU A 44 -24.74 -16.92 -38.28
CA GLU A 44 -26.19 -16.96 -38.27
C GLU A 44 -26.81 -18.32 -38.67
N ALA A 45 -28.10 -18.43 -38.30
CA ALA A 45 -29.20 -18.96 -39.11
C ALA A 45 -29.31 -20.46 -39.45
N GLY A 46 -30.42 -21.04 -38.99
CA GLY A 46 -31.46 -21.53 -39.91
C GLY A 46 -31.92 -22.98 -39.77
N ALA A 47 -33.25 -23.13 -39.61
CA ALA A 47 -34.09 -24.31 -39.89
C ALA A 47 -34.02 -25.50 -38.89
N SER A 48 -35.08 -26.25 -38.56
CA SER A 48 -36.53 -26.20 -38.80
C SER A 48 -37.18 -27.36 -38.03
N VAL A 49 -38.37 -27.13 -37.48
CA VAL A 49 -39.56 -28.03 -37.50
C VAL A 49 -39.50 -29.43 -36.84
N SER A 50 -40.46 -29.62 -35.92
CA SER A 50 -41.35 -30.78 -35.69
C SER A 50 -41.25 -31.60 -34.40
N GLN A 51 -42.31 -31.44 -33.60
CA GLN A 51 -43.26 -32.47 -33.12
C GLN A 51 -42.80 -33.71 -32.34
N GLN A 52 -43.60 -33.94 -31.28
CA GLN A 52 -44.01 -35.22 -30.66
C GLN A 52 -43.15 -35.82 -29.54
N SER A 53 -43.70 -35.73 -28.31
CA SER A 53 -43.69 -36.81 -27.31
C SER A 53 -44.35 -38.07 -27.92
N PRO A 54 -44.09 -39.34 -27.47
CA PRO A 54 -44.08 -39.75 -26.06
C PRO A 54 -43.18 -40.95 -25.64
N GLY A 55 -43.00 -41.15 -24.32
CA GLY A 55 -43.20 -42.46 -23.66
C GLY A 55 -42.06 -43.50 -23.54
N VAL A 56 -41.66 -43.74 -22.28
CA VAL A 56 -41.47 -45.05 -21.57
C VAL A 56 -40.31 -46.00 -21.93
N SER A 57 -39.59 -46.37 -20.86
CA SER A 57 -38.83 -47.60 -20.55
C SER A 57 -37.37 -47.79 -21.00
N ALA A 58 -36.52 -47.85 -19.96
CA ALA A 58 -35.57 -48.91 -19.62
C ALA A 58 -34.75 -49.54 -20.75
N ILE A 59 -33.42 -49.37 -20.67
CA ILE A 59 -32.36 -50.39 -20.85
C ILE A 59 -31.04 -49.75 -20.38
N MET A 60 -30.34 -50.43 -19.47
CA MET A 60 -28.94 -50.12 -19.10
C MET A 60 -27.99 -50.42 -20.27
N PRO A 61 -26.85 -49.74 -20.36
CA PRO A 61 -25.64 -50.45 -19.94
C PRO A 61 -24.62 -49.58 -19.19
N GLU A 62 -24.04 -50.24 -18.19
CA GLU A 62 -22.86 -49.94 -17.39
C GLU A 62 -21.61 -49.65 -18.24
N VAL A 63 -20.91 -48.52 -18.01
CA VAL A 63 -19.47 -48.36 -18.28
C VAL A 63 -18.84 -47.31 -17.33
N ALA A 64 -17.83 -47.80 -16.60
CA ALA A 64 -16.62 -47.18 -16.07
C ALA A 64 -16.70 -46.02 -15.06
N GLU A 65 -16.32 -46.38 -13.84
CA GLU A 65 -15.81 -45.55 -12.76
C GLU A 65 -14.60 -44.71 -13.19
N ALA A 66 -14.77 -43.38 -13.25
CA ALA A 66 -13.74 -42.40 -12.93
C ALA A 66 -14.37 -41.01 -12.79
N ASP A 67 -14.49 -40.58 -11.54
CA ASP A 67 -14.34 -39.19 -11.08
C ASP A 67 -15.22 -38.10 -11.71
N LEU A 68 -16.35 -37.78 -11.06
CA LEU A 68 -16.98 -36.45 -11.11
C LEU A 68 -18.05 -36.33 -10.01
N LEU A 69 -18.00 -35.20 -9.29
CA LEU A 69 -18.93 -34.71 -8.24
C LEU A 69 -18.63 -35.27 -6.83
N GLY A 70 -18.06 -34.53 -5.88
CA GLY A 70 -18.18 -33.08 -5.69
C GLY A 70 -19.55 -32.73 -5.09
N LEU A 71 -19.62 -32.78 -3.76
CA LEU A 71 -20.56 -32.13 -2.83
C LEU A 71 -21.84 -32.87 -2.36
N GLY A 72 -22.01 -32.86 -1.02
CA GLY A 72 -23.29 -32.99 -0.28
C GLY A 72 -23.66 -34.44 0.09
N VAL A 73 -24.14 -34.82 1.28
CA VAL A 73 -24.81 -34.14 2.41
C VAL A 73 -24.63 -35.08 3.62
N GLY A 74 -24.26 -34.62 4.81
CA GLY A 74 -25.20 -34.31 5.91
C GLY A 74 -24.51 -34.62 7.24
N ALA A 75 -24.38 -33.66 8.16
CA ALA A 75 -25.42 -33.17 9.05
C ALA A 75 -25.71 -34.14 10.22
N GLU A 76 -25.04 -33.91 11.36
CA GLU A 76 -25.70 -33.98 12.67
C GLU A 76 -25.19 -32.85 13.58
N PRO A 77 -26.09 -32.08 14.23
CA PRO A 77 -25.75 -31.03 15.17
C PRO A 77 -25.59 -31.60 16.58
N ARG A 78 -24.37 -31.51 17.11
CA ARG A 78 -24.06 -31.90 18.49
C ARG A 78 -24.58 -30.82 19.44
N ALA A 79 -25.73 -31.08 20.08
CA ALA A 79 -26.24 -30.29 21.18
C ALA A 79 -25.19 -30.19 22.31
N ARG A 80 -24.87 -28.97 22.76
CA ARG A 80 -24.19 -28.73 24.04
C ARG A 80 -25.08 -27.89 24.95
N ARG A 81 -25.22 -28.44 26.14
CA ARG A 81 -26.08 -28.07 27.25
C ARG A 81 -25.75 -26.68 27.81
N HIS A 82 -26.80 -26.02 28.26
CA HIS A 82 -26.80 -24.92 29.20
C HIS A 82 -26.00 -25.25 30.47
N SER A 83 -25.26 -24.26 30.97
CA SER A 83 -25.01 -24.07 32.40
C SER A 83 -25.04 -22.56 32.68
N GLU A 84 -26.19 -22.12 33.19
CA GLU A 84 -26.34 -20.93 34.01
C GLU A 84 -25.70 -21.24 35.38
N ASP A 85 -24.82 -20.35 35.83
CA ASP A 85 -24.52 -20.01 37.24
C ASP A 85 -23.06 -19.56 37.40
N SER A 86 -22.84 -18.24 37.42
CA SER A 86 -22.33 -17.57 38.62
C SER A 86 -22.26 -16.05 38.36
N ASN A 87 -23.28 -15.33 38.80
CA ASN A 87 -23.07 -13.98 39.33
C ASN A 87 -21.97 -14.06 40.39
N HIS A 88 -20.98 -13.17 40.40
CA HIS A 88 -20.36 -12.53 41.57
C HIS A 88 -19.29 -11.54 41.06
N SER A 89 -19.69 -10.28 41.10
CA SER A 89 -18.96 -9.02 41.12
C SER A 89 -17.46 -9.07 41.46
N ASN A 90 -16.63 -8.46 40.62
CA ASN A 90 -15.45 -7.69 41.07
C ASN A 90 -14.90 -6.75 39.98
N GLU A 91 -15.68 -5.73 39.61
CA GLU A 91 -15.16 -4.54 38.92
C GLU A 91 -15.17 -3.35 39.89
N SER A 92 -14.16 -3.26 40.75
CA SER A 92 -13.90 -2.09 41.59
C SER A 92 -12.44 -2.10 42.08
N ALA A 93 -11.50 -1.89 41.16
CA ALA A 93 -10.09 -1.67 41.53
C ALA A 93 -9.28 -0.81 40.53
N PHE A 94 -9.93 -0.08 39.61
CA PHE A 94 -9.22 0.76 38.63
C PHE A 94 -9.48 2.28 38.75
N SER A 95 -10.34 2.72 39.67
CA SER A 95 -10.66 4.15 39.84
C SER A 95 -9.90 4.87 40.97
N SER A 96 -8.96 4.23 41.66
CA SER A 96 -8.28 4.83 42.82
C SER A 96 -6.79 5.19 42.62
N ALA A 97 -6.24 5.06 41.40
CA ALA A 97 -4.80 5.26 41.16
C ALA A 97 -4.40 6.63 40.59
N PHE A 98 -5.34 7.56 40.35
CA PHE A 98 -5.01 8.90 39.87
C PHE A 98 -5.66 9.99 40.75
N PRO A 99 -4.88 10.90 41.34
CA PRO A 99 -5.46 12.10 41.93
C PRO A 99 -5.96 13.05 40.81
N PRO A 100 -7.08 13.75 41.01
CA PRO A 100 -7.63 14.66 40.01
C PRO A 100 -6.79 15.94 39.95
N LEU A 101 -6.03 16.12 38.87
CA LEU A 101 -5.44 17.41 38.52
C LEU A 101 -6.56 18.38 38.16
N THR A 102 -6.87 19.27 39.10
CA THR A 102 -7.68 20.46 38.89
C THR A 102 -6.76 21.66 38.66
N ASN A 103 -7.11 22.44 37.63
CA ASN A 103 -6.67 23.81 37.32
C ASN A 103 -5.25 24.01 36.77
N ALA A 104 -5.15 24.20 35.44
CA ALA A 104 -5.05 25.54 34.85
C ALA A 104 -5.15 25.47 33.31
N PHE A 105 -5.91 26.41 32.75
CA PHE A 105 -6.20 26.67 31.34
C PHE A 105 -7.40 25.91 30.72
N GLY A 106 -8.42 26.71 30.42
CA GLY A 106 -9.77 26.30 30.11
C GLY A 106 -10.07 26.01 28.64
N ASN A 107 -11.12 25.21 28.51
CA ASN A 107 -12.17 25.24 27.50
C ASN A 107 -11.83 24.74 26.09
N ASN A 108 -12.01 23.42 25.87
CA ASN A 108 -13.08 22.88 24.99
C ASN A 108 -12.91 21.36 24.75
N LEU A 109 -12.91 20.55 25.81
CA LEU A 109 -13.30 19.14 25.68
C LEU A 109 -14.60 18.93 26.46
N GLU A 110 -15.70 18.98 25.73
CA GLU A 110 -17.02 18.60 26.22
C GLU A 110 -16.95 17.12 26.68
N ARG A 111 -17.06 16.95 27.99
CA ARG A 111 -17.16 15.67 28.67
C ARG A 111 -18.32 14.89 28.08
N ILE A 112 -18.05 13.68 27.60
CA ILE A 112 -19.03 12.78 26.99
C ILE A 112 -20.19 12.54 27.98
N PRO A 113 -21.46 12.83 27.62
CA PRO A 113 -22.60 12.33 28.37
C PRO A 113 -22.90 10.91 27.87
N SER A 114 -22.07 9.93 28.22
CA SER A 114 -22.34 8.51 27.87
C SER A 114 -22.50 7.60 29.08
N ASP A 115 -22.08 8.01 30.28
CA ASP A 115 -21.87 7.01 31.35
C ASP A 115 -22.80 7.12 32.55
N THR A 116 -23.83 7.99 32.51
CA THR A 116 -24.81 8.05 33.60
C THR A 116 -26.22 8.40 33.10
N GLU A 117 -27.01 7.37 32.77
CA GLU A 117 -28.47 7.24 32.97
C GLU A 117 -28.93 5.91 32.33
N SER A 118 -29.00 4.85 33.13
CA SER A 118 -30.23 4.28 33.70
C SER A 118 -31.01 3.35 32.78
N THR A 119 -30.88 2.05 33.07
CA THR A 119 -32.00 1.11 33.30
C THR A 119 -33.37 1.53 32.74
N CYS A 120 -33.85 0.83 31.72
CA CYS A 120 -35.29 0.78 31.43
C CYS A 120 -35.74 -0.67 31.25
N SER A 121 -36.28 -1.19 32.36
CA SER A 121 -36.93 -2.50 32.53
C SER A 121 -38.41 -2.48 32.13
N GLU A 122 -38.88 -1.54 31.32
CA GLU A 122 -40.30 -1.47 30.91
C GLU A 122 -40.42 -1.20 29.41
N PHE A 123 -40.32 -2.24 28.58
CA PHE A 123 -40.60 -2.15 27.15
C PHE A 123 -41.53 -3.27 26.64
N SER A 124 -42.45 -3.73 27.49
CA SER A 124 -43.38 -4.81 27.11
C SER A 124 -44.70 -4.32 26.50
N ALA A 125 -44.87 -3.04 26.13
CA ALA A 125 -46.17 -2.53 25.67
C ALA A 125 -46.12 -1.34 24.67
N ARG A 126 -45.24 -1.35 23.66
CA ARG A 126 -45.36 -0.42 22.51
C ARG A 126 -45.16 -1.13 21.17
N SER A 127 -45.99 -0.71 20.21
CA SER A 127 -46.01 -1.17 18.81
C SER A 127 -44.60 -1.20 18.18
N PRO A 128 -44.23 -2.25 17.42
CA PRO A 128 -42.93 -2.37 16.76
C PRO A 128 -42.57 -1.19 15.83
N GLN A 129 -43.58 -0.47 15.35
CA GLN A 129 -43.43 0.61 14.37
C GLN A 129 -42.87 1.92 14.97
N ASP A 130 -43.11 2.17 16.27
CA ASP A 130 -42.62 3.37 16.96
C ASP A 130 -41.18 3.21 17.45
N LEU A 131 -40.76 1.97 17.77
CA LEU A 131 -39.40 1.63 18.18
C LEU A 131 -38.38 1.80 17.03
N SER A 132 -38.74 1.36 15.82
CA SER A 132 -37.91 1.52 14.63
C SER A 132 -37.74 2.99 14.21
N SER A 133 -38.81 3.78 14.37
CA SER A 133 -38.80 5.21 14.05
C SER A 133 -37.94 6.00 15.05
N SER A 134 -38.04 5.68 16.35
CA SER A 134 -37.24 6.32 17.41
C SER A 134 -35.76 5.95 17.34
N SER A 135 -35.43 4.68 17.07
CA SER A 135 -34.03 4.25 16.92
C SER A 135 -33.40 4.86 15.66
N SER A 136 -34.13 4.92 14.55
CA SER A 136 -33.70 5.59 13.32
C SER A 136 -33.44 7.09 13.53
N GLN A 137 -34.33 7.79 14.25
CA GLN A 137 -34.10 9.21 14.59
C GLN A 137 -32.89 9.41 15.52
N GLN A 138 -32.63 8.50 16.46
CA GLN A 138 -31.43 8.55 17.30
C GLN A 138 -30.16 8.29 16.49
N LEU A 139 -30.16 7.34 15.56
CA LEU A 139 -29.05 7.09 14.64
C LEU A 139 -28.81 8.31 13.73
N GLN A 140 -29.87 8.94 13.24
CA GLN A 140 -29.77 10.14 12.42
C GLN A 140 -29.20 11.33 13.21
N LYS A 141 -29.57 11.50 14.48
CA LYS A 141 -28.96 12.50 15.38
C LYS A 141 -27.47 12.20 15.65
N ARG A 142 -27.12 10.93 15.90
CA ARG A 142 -25.72 10.50 16.06
C ARG A 142 -24.90 10.78 14.80
N LEU A 143 -25.44 10.45 13.62
CA LEU A 143 -24.81 10.73 12.34
C LEU A 143 -24.62 12.22 12.10
N SER A 144 -25.62 13.05 12.45
CA SER A 144 -25.50 14.51 12.38
C SER A 144 -24.38 15.04 13.29
N ASN A 145 -24.28 14.51 14.52
CA ASN A 145 -23.21 14.87 15.46
C ASN A 145 -21.83 14.44 14.96
N TYR A 146 -21.68 13.25 14.37
CA TYR A 146 -20.42 12.83 13.77
C TYR A 146 -20.03 13.69 12.57
N LYS A 147 -20.98 14.06 11.71
CA LYS A 147 -20.75 15.00 10.61
C LYS A 147 -20.34 16.39 11.11
N ALA A 148 -20.94 16.88 12.21
CA ALA A 148 -20.54 18.13 12.84
C ALA A 148 -19.10 18.05 13.39
N LYS A 149 -18.77 16.98 14.12
CA LYS A 149 -17.41 16.75 14.64
C LYS A 149 -16.37 16.64 13.53
N TYR A 150 -16.68 15.95 12.42
CA TYR A 150 -15.79 15.89 11.26
C TYR A 150 -15.58 17.28 10.64
N ARG A 151 -16.63 18.08 10.50
CA ARG A 151 -16.50 19.46 10.03
C ARG A 151 -15.62 20.32 10.95
N ASP A 152 -15.74 20.14 12.27
CA ASP A 152 -14.90 20.86 13.23
C ASP A 152 -13.45 20.41 13.20
N VAL A 153 -13.18 19.10 13.03
CA VAL A 153 -11.82 18.57 12.85
C VAL A 153 -11.20 19.10 11.57
N VAL A 154 -11.94 19.12 10.46
CA VAL A 154 -11.48 19.70 9.19
C VAL A 154 -11.18 21.19 9.33
N LYS A 155 -12.03 21.95 10.04
CA LYS A 155 -11.76 23.38 10.34
C LYS A 155 -10.48 23.57 11.15
N ARG A 156 -10.25 22.76 12.20
CA ARG A 156 -9.01 22.82 13.00
C ARG A 156 -7.79 22.42 12.18
N HIS A 157 -7.91 21.40 11.34
CA HIS A 157 -6.83 20.98 10.45
C HIS A 157 -6.47 22.10 9.48
N ASN A 158 -7.45 22.72 8.83
CA ASN A 158 -7.22 23.86 7.95
C ASN A 158 -6.60 25.05 8.69
N ALA A 159 -7.03 25.35 9.91
CA ALA A 159 -6.41 26.39 10.74
C ALA A 159 -4.93 26.10 11.06
N ILE A 160 -4.58 24.83 11.34
CA ILE A 160 -3.19 24.39 11.53
C ILE A 160 -2.39 24.52 10.24
N VAL A 161 -2.99 24.20 9.08
CA VAL A 161 -2.35 24.35 7.77
C VAL A 161 -2.07 25.83 7.48
N GLU A 162 -3.04 26.72 7.70
CA GLU A 162 -2.87 28.17 7.57
C GLU A 162 -1.78 28.70 8.51
N GLU A 163 -1.74 28.23 9.76
CA GLU A 163 -0.71 28.62 10.73
C GLU A 163 0.68 28.13 10.30
N ASN A 164 0.77 26.92 9.74
CA ASN A 164 2.01 26.38 9.19
C ASN A 164 2.49 27.19 7.98
N GLU A 165 1.59 27.63 7.09
CA GLU A 165 1.91 28.54 6.00
C GLU A 165 2.37 29.92 6.51
N ARG A 166 1.75 30.44 7.58
CA ARG A 166 2.23 31.67 8.25
C ARG A 166 3.63 31.50 8.81
N PHE A 167 3.94 30.38 9.46
CA PHE A 167 5.28 30.11 9.97
C PHE A 167 6.31 29.98 8.84
N LYS A 168 5.97 29.30 7.74
CA LYS A 168 6.82 29.24 6.54
C LYS A 168 7.08 30.62 5.94
N SER A 169 6.06 31.46 5.85
CA SER A 169 6.16 32.84 5.38
C SER A 169 7.03 33.71 6.29
N MET A 170 6.85 33.61 7.62
CA MET A 170 7.70 34.30 8.59
C MET A 170 9.16 33.84 8.52
N LEU A 171 9.40 32.54 8.34
CA LEU A 171 10.75 32.00 8.18
C LEU A 171 11.41 32.51 6.89
N SER A 172 10.69 32.51 5.77
CA SER A 172 11.17 33.07 4.50
C SER A 172 11.50 34.55 4.64
N LYS A 173 10.63 35.33 5.30
CA LYS A 173 10.86 36.76 5.55
C LYS A 173 12.09 37.00 6.44
N ALA A 174 12.26 36.20 7.50
CA ALA A 174 13.43 36.29 8.37
C ALA A 174 14.73 35.93 7.63
N GLN A 175 14.68 34.94 6.73
CA GLN A 175 15.81 34.60 5.85
C GLN A 175 16.13 35.73 4.88
N ASP A 176 15.12 36.32 4.25
CA ASP A 176 15.29 37.47 3.35
C ASP A 176 15.88 38.69 4.06
N ASP A 177 15.40 39.01 5.27
CA ASP A 177 15.92 40.11 6.10
C ASP A 177 17.39 39.88 6.48
N MET A 178 17.77 38.63 6.81
CA MET A 178 19.16 38.27 7.08
C MET A 178 20.04 38.38 5.83
N LEU A 179 19.55 37.96 4.66
CA LEU A 179 20.25 38.12 3.39
C LEU A 179 20.43 39.60 3.02
N GLN A 180 19.41 40.43 3.22
CA GLN A 180 19.53 41.88 3.06
C GLN A 180 20.56 42.49 4.01
N ARG A 181 20.62 42.02 5.27
CA ARG A 181 21.63 42.49 6.23
C ARG A 181 23.05 42.10 5.81
N VAL A 182 23.23 40.87 5.33
CA VAL A 182 24.52 40.41 4.76
C VAL A 182 24.91 41.24 3.55
N GLN A 183 23.96 41.57 2.66
CA GLN A 183 24.23 42.39 1.50
C GLN A 183 24.66 43.82 1.90
N LYS A 184 23.96 44.44 2.85
CA LYS A 184 24.36 45.76 3.42
C LYS A 184 25.78 45.73 3.99
N LEU A 185 26.14 44.70 4.75
CA LEU A 185 27.49 44.56 5.30
C LEU A 185 28.56 44.35 4.21
N ARG A 186 28.22 43.67 3.10
CA ARG A 186 29.12 43.53 1.94
C ARG A 186 29.33 44.86 1.24
N ASP A 187 28.29 45.66 1.08
CA ASP A 187 28.37 46.98 0.45
C ASP A 187 29.15 47.97 1.34
N GLU A 188 28.90 47.95 2.66
CA GLU A 188 29.70 48.71 3.64
C GLU A 188 31.19 48.30 3.60
N LYS A 189 31.49 46.99 3.51
CA LYS A 189 32.86 46.50 3.34
C LYS A 189 33.49 47.02 2.05
N LYS A 190 32.78 47.01 0.93
CA LYS A 190 33.28 47.56 -0.35
C LYS A 190 33.59 49.05 -0.24
N VAL A 191 32.70 49.84 0.37
CA VAL A 191 32.92 51.28 0.58
C VAL A 191 34.13 51.54 1.47
N LEU A 192 34.32 50.75 2.53
CA LEU A 192 35.49 50.87 3.40
C LEU A 192 36.79 50.46 2.69
N SER A 193 36.77 49.38 1.90
CA SER A 193 37.91 48.97 1.07
C SER A 193 38.27 50.03 0.03
N GLU A 194 37.27 50.66 -0.61
CA GLU A 194 37.47 51.73 -1.58
C GLU A 194 38.05 52.99 -0.92
N LYS A 195 37.57 53.35 0.28
CA LYS A 195 38.15 54.45 1.07
C LYS A 195 39.60 54.15 1.48
N LEU A 196 39.92 52.90 1.82
CA LEU A 196 41.28 52.49 2.13
C LEU A 196 42.19 52.58 0.90
N ARG A 197 41.68 52.18 -0.27
CA ARG A 197 42.36 52.30 -1.57
C ARG A 197 42.64 53.76 -1.94
N GLN A 198 41.65 54.65 -1.80
CA GLN A 198 41.79 56.08 -2.05
C GLN A 198 42.76 56.80 -1.10
N VAL A 199 42.92 56.30 0.13
CA VAL A 199 43.94 56.81 1.06
C VAL A 199 45.33 56.30 0.68
N SER A 200 45.42 55.09 0.14
CA SER A 200 46.67 54.50 -0.36
C SER A 200 47.15 55.09 -1.69
N GLU A 201 46.24 55.55 -2.56
CA GLU A 201 46.55 56.14 -3.88
C GLU A 201 46.93 57.63 -3.82
N LYS A 202 46.71 58.33 -2.69
CA LYS A 202 47.08 59.76 -2.52
C LYS A 202 48.54 60.01 -2.12
N GLN A 203 49.38 58.98 -2.16
CA GLN A 203 50.80 59.07 -1.84
C GLN A 203 51.61 58.93 -3.13
N GLU A 204 51.52 59.95 -3.98
CA GLU A 204 52.33 60.05 -5.20
C GLU A 204 53.54 60.96 -5.00
N ASP A 205 54.72 60.39 -5.24
CA ASP A 205 56.01 61.06 -5.31
C ASP A 205 56.11 61.87 -6.61
N GLY A 206 56.18 63.20 -6.49
CA GLY A 206 56.37 64.12 -7.61
C GLY A 206 57.20 65.36 -7.25
N PRO A 207 57.86 66.01 -8.22
CA PRO A 207 58.93 67.01 -8.02
C PRO A 207 58.49 68.36 -7.43
N GLU A 208 57.19 68.51 -7.12
CA GLU A 208 56.66 69.59 -6.30
C GLU A 208 57.06 69.45 -4.82
N ILE A 209 57.51 68.25 -4.41
CA ILE A 209 58.03 67.93 -3.08
C ILE A 209 59.31 68.70 -2.76
N GLU A 210 60.15 69.07 -3.71
CA GLU A 210 61.39 69.81 -3.39
C GLU A 210 61.09 71.31 -3.10
N GLN A 211 60.08 71.87 -3.78
CA GLN A 211 59.56 73.22 -3.50
C GLN A 211 58.68 73.22 -2.24
N LEU A 212 57.89 72.16 -2.01
CA LEU A 212 57.17 71.95 -0.77
C LEU A 212 58.12 71.67 0.38
N LYS A 213 59.26 71.01 0.21
CA LYS A 213 60.30 70.83 1.23
C LYS A 213 60.93 72.18 1.62
N GLN A 214 61.22 73.05 0.65
CA GLN A 214 61.68 74.41 0.94
C GLN A 214 60.62 75.23 1.67
N LYS A 215 59.36 75.21 1.21
CA LYS A 215 58.25 75.85 1.93
C LYS A 215 57.97 75.21 3.28
N ILE A 216 58.16 73.91 3.44
CA ILE A 216 58.05 73.19 4.72
C ILE A 216 59.19 73.61 5.63
N GLU A 217 60.40 73.85 5.12
CA GLU A 217 61.52 74.31 5.94
C GLU A 217 61.34 75.78 6.36
N GLU A 218 60.82 76.64 5.48
CA GLU A 218 60.38 78.00 5.84
C GLU A 218 59.21 77.97 6.83
N TYR A 219 58.20 77.13 6.61
CA TYR A 219 57.08 76.95 7.53
C TYR A 219 57.50 76.30 8.84
N LYS A 220 58.53 75.44 8.87
CA LYS A 220 59.15 74.95 10.09
C LYS A 220 59.85 76.09 10.84
N GLY A 221 60.60 76.96 10.15
CA GLY A 221 61.20 78.14 10.75
C GLY A 221 60.17 79.13 11.31
N TYR A 222 59.05 79.33 10.62
CA TYR A 222 57.91 80.09 11.14
C TYR A 222 57.22 79.36 12.31
N LEU A 223 57.00 78.05 12.20
CA LEU A 223 56.43 77.22 13.27
C LEU A 223 57.32 77.17 14.50
N GLU A 224 58.64 77.30 14.35
CA GLU A 224 59.59 77.31 15.46
C GLU A 224 59.60 78.69 16.14
N LYS A 225 59.53 79.78 15.37
CA LYS A 225 59.25 81.13 15.90
C LYS A 225 57.90 81.21 16.60
N TYR A 226 56.85 80.61 16.02
CA TYR A 226 55.53 80.56 16.63
C TYR A 226 55.46 79.57 17.78
N ARG A 227 56.21 78.47 17.80
CA ARG A 227 56.36 77.57 18.97
C ARG A 227 57.10 78.27 20.10
N LEU A 228 58.12 79.08 19.80
CA LEU A 228 58.80 79.88 20.81
C LEU A 228 57.85 80.96 21.36
N LYS A 229 57.04 81.57 20.50
CA LYS A 229 55.98 82.52 20.90
C LYS A 229 54.83 81.85 21.67
N ILE A 230 54.47 80.60 21.33
CA ILE A 230 53.48 79.77 22.03
C ILE A 230 54.05 79.30 23.37
N LYS A 231 55.34 78.96 23.48
CA LYS A 231 55.99 78.70 24.78
C LYS A 231 56.01 79.95 25.66
N GLN A 232 56.31 81.12 25.08
CA GLN A 232 56.21 82.41 25.79
C GLN A 232 54.77 82.82 26.14
N MET A 233 53.77 82.35 25.38
CA MET A 233 52.35 82.50 25.72
C MET A 233 51.84 81.43 26.69
N ASN A 234 52.41 80.23 26.72
CA ASN A 234 52.05 79.16 27.67
C ASN A 234 52.71 79.35 29.05
N GLU A 235 53.82 80.09 29.15
CA GLU A 235 54.35 80.58 30.44
C GLU A 235 53.52 81.75 31.01
N LYS A 236 52.65 82.37 30.21
CA LYS A 236 51.53 83.17 30.72
C LYS A 236 50.32 82.26 30.81
N GLN A 237 50.07 81.71 31.99
CA GLN A 237 48.94 80.81 32.27
C GLN A 237 47.67 81.15 31.45
N PRO A 238 47.04 80.17 30.77
CA PRO A 238 45.64 80.34 30.39
C PRO A 238 44.84 80.45 31.69
N SER A 239 43.95 81.43 31.75
CA SER A 239 43.03 81.66 32.87
C SER A 239 42.35 80.36 33.32
N GLU A 240 42.24 80.17 34.63
CA GLU A 240 41.68 78.99 35.31
C GLU A 240 40.34 78.52 34.70
N ASP A 241 39.53 79.45 34.18
CA ASP A 241 38.22 79.20 33.56
C ASP A 241 38.23 78.25 32.33
N GLN A 242 39.31 78.14 31.55
CA GLN A 242 39.33 77.26 30.36
C GLN A 242 39.67 75.80 30.68
N ASN A 243 40.41 75.54 31.76
CA ASN A 243 40.76 74.18 32.17
C ASN A 243 39.59 73.48 32.87
N GLU A 244 38.75 74.21 33.62
CA GLU A 244 37.54 73.65 34.22
C GLU A 244 36.53 73.18 33.17
N VAL A 245 36.30 73.97 32.11
CA VAL A 245 35.36 73.61 31.04
C VAL A 245 35.82 72.36 30.27
N VAL A 246 37.13 72.22 30.03
CA VAL A 246 37.68 71.03 29.35
C VAL A 246 37.61 69.81 30.27
N GLN A 247 37.84 69.96 31.58
CA GLN A 247 37.64 68.87 32.55
C GLN A 247 36.16 68.45 32.63
N GLU A 248 35.22 69.39 32.69
CA GLU A 248 33.78 69.10 32.72
C GLU A 248 33.31 68.38 31.45
N LEU A 249 33.80 68.79 30.27
CA LEU A 249 33.50 68.11 29.01
C LEU A 249 34.08 66.69 28.97
N ASN A 250 35.31 66.49 29.46
CA ASN A 250 35.90 65.15 29.55
C ASN A 250 35.17 64.25 30.55
N GLU A 251 34.74 64.78 31.69
CA GLU A 251 33.91 64.03 32.66
C GLU A 251 32.54 63.67 32.08
N ARG A 252 31.94 64.56 31.27
CA ARG A 252 30.68 64.28 30.59
C ARG A 252 30.83 63.22 29.51
N ILE A 253 31.92 63.27 28.73
CA ILE A 253 32.26 62.23 27.75
C ILE A 253 32.46 60.89 28.46
N ALA A 254 33.26 60.84 29.53
CA ALA A 254 33.48 59.63 30.31
C ALA A 254 32.18 59.04 30.87
N LYS A 255 31.27 59.87 31.42
CA LYS A 255 29.95 59.42 31.89
C LYS A 255 29.10 58.86 30.74
N THR A 256 29.12 59.49 29.57
CA THR A 256 28.37 58.95 28.42
C THR A 256 28.96 57.64 27.91
N GLU A 257 30.29 57.48 27.89
CA GLU A 257 30.96 56.23 27.51
C GLU A 257 30.65 55.11 28.52
N GLU A 258 30.65 55.42 29.82
CA GLU A 258 30.25 54.50 30.87
C GLU A 258 28.77 54.07 30.74
N GLU A 259 27.87 55.00 30.42
CA GLU A 259 26.47 54.67 30.15
C GLU A 259 26.30 53.78 28.91
N TRP A 260 27.01 54.07 27.82
CA TRP A 260 26.94 53.27 26.59
C TRP A 260 27.50 51.87 26.79
N THR A 261 28.65 51.75 27.46
CA THR A 261 29.23 50.44 27.80
C THR A 261 28.34 49.66 28.76
N LYS A 262 27.71 50.33 29.75
CA LYS A 262 26.73 49.69 30.64
C LYS A 262 25.50 49.19 29.88
N ARG A 263 24.91 50.01 28.98
CA ARG A 263 23.78 49.59 28.14
C ARG A 263 24.16 48.41 27.23
N MET A 264 25.33 48.45 26.62
CA MET A 264 25.85 47.36 25.79
C MET A 264 25.95 46.07 26.60
N ASN A 265 26.64 46.10 27.74
CA ASN A 265 26.80 44.94 28.63
C ASN A 265 25.45 44.41 29.14
N GLU A 266 24.49 45.29 29.45
CA GLU A 266 23.15 44.90 29.87
C GLU A 266 22.37 44.23 28.72
N THR A 267 22.46 44.75 27.49
CA THR A 267 21.84 44.10 26.32
C THR A 267 22.47 42.75 25.98
N GLU A 268 23.81 42.63 26.08
CA GLU A 268 24.50 41.36 25.89
C GLU A 268 24.13 40.34 26.97
N SER A 269 24.02 40.77 28.23
CA SER A 269 23.57 39.91 29.33
C SER A 269 22.12 39.46 29.15
N GLN A 270 21.23 40.34 28.68
CA GLN A 270 19.84 39.97 28.39
C GLN A 270 19.75 38.98 27.23
N HIS A 271 20.54 39.19 26.17
CA HIS A 271 20.61 38.26 25.04
C HIS A 271 21.16 36.90 25.47
N ALA A 272 22.21 36.87 26.28
CA ALA A 272 22.76 35.63 26.84
C ALA A 272 21.74 34.88 27.71
N LEU A 273 20.98 35.60 28.55
CA LEU A 273 19.90 35.01 29.35
C LEU A 273 18.77 34.47 28.47
N LEU A 274 18.40 35.18 27.40
CA LEU A 274 17.37 34.74 26.47
C LEU A 274 17.80 33.47 25.73
N LEU A 275 19.05 33.42 25.26
CA LEU A 275 19.62 32.21 24.66
C LEU A 275 19.68 31.04 25.65
N ALA A 276 20.07 31.28 26.91
CA ALA A 276 20.08 30.25 27.93
C ALA A 276 18.66 29.72 28.22
N LYS A 277 17.67 30.62 28.26
CA LYS A 277 16.26 30.27 28.47
C LYS A 277 15.70 29.45 27.30
N THR A 278 15.93 29.88 26.05
CA THR A 278 15.46 29.13 24.88
C THR A 278 16.15 27.77 24.78
N ASN A 279 17.44 27.67 25.11
CA ASN A 279 18.12 26.37 25.21
C ASN A 279 17.50 25.47 26.28
N ALA A 280 17.21 26.00 27.47
CA ALA A 280 16.57 25.22 28.54
C ALA A 280 15.16 24.74 28.14
N GLU A 281 14.38 25.60 27.46
CA GLU A 281 13.06 25.25 26.94
C GLU A 281 13.13 24.17 25.85
N MET A 282 14.10 24.27 24.92
CA MET A 282 14.32 23.24 23.91
C MET A 282 14.74 21.90 24.55
N HIS A 283 15.63 21.92 25.54
CA HIS A 283 16.01 20.70 26.26
C HIS A 283 14.83 20.07 27.00
N ALA A 284 13.99 20.87 27.66
CA ALA A 284 12.78 20.37 28.31
C ALA A 284 11.76 19.80 27.31
N ALA A 285 11.62 20.42 26.13
CA ALA A 285 10.77 19.91 25.06
C ALA A 285 11.28 18.57 24.50
N LEU A 286 12.60 18.43 24.34
CA LEU A 286 13.22 17.17 23.92
C LEU A 286 13.04 16.08 24.97
N GLU A 287 13.24 16.37 26.25
CA GLU A 287 13.02 15.41 27.34
C GLU A 287 11.56 14.93 27.40
N ASN A 288 10.59 15.84 27.19
CA ASN A 288 9.18 15.46 27.08
C ASN A 288 8.91 14.55 25.87
N LYS A 289 9.52 14.85 24.70
CA LYS A 289 9.39 14.02 23.50
C LYS A 289 10.04 12.66 23.65
N ASP A 290 11.20 12.58 24.29
CA ASP A 290 11.84 11.31 24.65
C ASP A 290 10.97 10.50 25.62
N GLY A 291 10.32 11.17 26.58
CA GLY A 291 9.34 10.56 27.46
C GLY A 291 8.12 9.99 26.72
N GLU A 292 7.56 10.72 25.74
CA GLU A 292 6.48 10.23 24.87
C GLU A 292 6.94 9.00 24.06
N ILE A 293 8.13 9.06 23.45
CA ILE A 293 8.71 7.95 22.68
C ILE A 293 8.85 6.71 23.57
N GLU A 294 9.34 6.87 24.79
CA GLU A 294 9.50 5.75 25.73
C GLU A 294 8.14 5.18 26.17
N GLN A 295 7.10 6.01 26.32
CA GLN A 295 5.73 5.53 26.56
C GLN A 295 5.19 4.73 25.36
N TRP A 296 5.42 5.21 24.13
CA TRP A 296 5.04 4.48 22.92
C TRP A 296 5.78 3.14 22.81
N ARG A 297 7.07 3.10 23.09
CA ARG A 297 7.86 1.86 23.14
C ARG A 297 7.32 0.86 24.16
N LYS A 298 6.97 1.33 25.37
CA LYS A 298 6.34 0.50 26.40
C LYS A 298 4.99 -0.04 25.94
N LYS A 299 4.17 0.80 25.28
CA LYS A 299 2.86 0.39 24.75
C LYS A 299 3.00 -0.67 23.65
N CYS A 300 3.94 -0.50 22.72
CA CYS A 300 4.23 -1.52 21.70
C CYS A 300 4.70 -2.83 22.34
N SER A 301 5.61 -2.78 23.32
CA SER A 301 6.07 -3.98 24.03
C SER A 301 4.94 -4.71 24.77
N VAL A 302 3.96 -3.98 25.33
CA VAL A 302 2.78 -4.59 25.96
C VAL A 302 1.88 -5.25 24.92
N LEU A 303 1.64 -4.59 23.78
CA LEU A 303 0.84 -5.16 22.69
C LEU A 303 1.49 -6.42 22.11
N GLU A 304 2.80 -6.41 21.88
CA GLU A 304 3.55 -7.59 21.42
C GLU A 304 3.43 -8.77 22.41
N LYS A 305 3.47 -8.49 23.72
CA LYS A 305 3.22 -9.53 24.74
C LYS A 305 1.79 -10.04 24.70
N GLN A 306 0.80 -9.15 24.55
CA GLN A 306 -0.61 -9.53 24.46
C GLN A 306 -0.89 -10.36 23.20
N ASP A 307 -0.31 -9.99 22.06
CA ASP A 307 -0.41 -10.76 20.81
C ASP A 307 0.28 -12.12 20.93
N GLY A 308 1.45 -12.16 21.57
CA GLY A 308 2.14 -13.41 21.91
C GLY A 308 1.26 -14.33 22.79
N GLU A 309 0.67 -13.79 23.86
CA GLU A 309 -0.24 -14.52 24.74
C GLU A 309 -1.51 -14.98 24.00
N ALA A 310 -2.13 -14.12 23.19
CA ALA A 310 -3.30 -14.45 22.38
C ALA A 310 -2.99 -15.58 21.40
N ASN A 311 -1.82 -15.53 20.75
CA ASN A 311 -1.36 -16.57 19.84
C ASN A 311 -1.14 -17.90 20.58
N THR A 312 -0.54 -17.89 21.78
CA THR A 312 -0.41 -19.12 22.58
C THR A 312 -1.76 -19.71 23.00
N ARG A 313 -2.75 -18.88 23.34
CA ARG A 313 -4.11 -19.33 23.66
C ARG A 313 -4.82 -19.92 22.43
N TRP A 314 -4.65 -19.30 21.27
CA TRP A 314 -5.17 -19.83 20.01
C TRP A 314 -4.51 -21.17 19.66
N GLN A 315 -3.20 -21.28 19.80
CA GLN A 315 -2.49 -22.54 19.58
C GLN A 315 -2.99 -23.64 20.53
N GLN A 316 -3.19 -23.33 21.82
CA GLN A 316 -3.77 -24.29 22.77
C GLN A 316 -5.18 -24.75 22.36
N LYS A 317 -6.03 -23.84 21.84
CA LYS A 317 -7.35 -24.22 21.32
C LYS A 317 -7.24 -25.10 20.08
N VAL A 318 -6.33 -24.79 19.17
CA VAL A 318 -6.06 -25.61 17.98
C VAL A 318 -5.58 -27.00 18.39
N ASP A 319 -4.65 -27.10 19.33
CA ASP A 319 -4.14 -28.38 19.84
C ASP A 319 -5.25 -29.19 20.53
N GLN A 320 -6.12 -28.54 21.31
CA GLN A 320 -7.30 -29.17 21.91
C GLN A 320 -8.29 -29.69 20.86
N LEU A 321 -8.59 -28.88 19.84
CA LEU A 321 -9.47 -29.30 18.74
C LEU A 321 -8.86 -30.47 17.96
N GLN A 322 -7.56 -30.45 17.69
CA GLN A 322 -6.86 -31.57 17.06
C GLN A 322 -6.90 -32.84 17.90
N ALA A 323 -6.76 -32.73 19.23
CA ALA A 323 -6.89 -33.87 20.13
C ALA A 323 -8.31 -34.44 20.11
N VAL A 324 -9.34 -33.59 20.10
CA VAL A 324 -10.75 -34.02 19.98
C VAL A 324 -11.01 -34.68 18.63
N VAL A 325 -10.50 -34.13 17.52
CA VAL A 325 -10.62 -34.74 16.18
C VAL A 325 -9.99 -36.13 16.18
N LYS A 326 -8.77 -36.27 16.70
CA LYS A 326 -8.10 -37.58 16.80
C LYS A 326 -8.89 -38.59 17.64
N ALA A 327 -9.48 -38.15 18.75
CA ALA A 327 -10.33 -39.00 19.59
C ALA A 327 -11.60 -39.44 18.84
N LEU A 328 -12.27 -38.53 18.13
CA LEU A 328 -13.45 -38.86 17.33
C LEU A 328 -13.11 -39.76 16.14
N GLU A 329 -11.95 -39.58 15.52
CA GLU A 329 -11.45 -40.49 14.48
C GLU A 329 -11.20 -41.89 15.04
N SER A 330 -10.62 -42.03 16.24
CA SER A 330 -10.49 -43.33 16.89
C SER A 330 -11.83 -43.95 17.25
N GLU A 331 -12.79 -43.19 17.80
CA GLU A 331 -14.14 -43.69 18.10
C GLU A 331 -14.88 -44.13 16.83
N LYS A 332 -14.74 -43.39 15.74
CA LYS A 332 -15.29 -43.78 14.43
C LYS A 332 -14.70 -45.11 13.97
N ASN A 333 -13.38 -45.26 14.05
CA ASN A 333 -12.71 -46.51 13.66
C ASN A 333 -13.19 -47.69 14.52
N GLU A 334 -13.30 -47.51 15.83
CA GLU A 334 -13.85 -48.53 16.73
C GLU A 334 -15.30 -48.91 16.40
N MET A 335 -16.14 -47.93 16.02
CA MET A 335 -17.52 -48.21 15.59
C MET A 335 -17.57 -48.95 14.26
N VAL A 336 -16.69 -48.61 13.30
CA VAL A 336 -16.57 -49.34 12.04
C VAL A 336 -16.14 -50.79 12.29
N ASP A 337 -15.19 -51.02 13.19
CA ASP A 337 -14.74 -52.36 13.57
C ASP A 337 -15.89 -53.15 14.22
N LYS A 338 -16.62 -52.55 15.18
CA LYS A 338 -17.80 -53.18 15.81
C LYS A 338 -18.91 -53.49 14.81
N LEU A 339 -19.18 -52.59 13.86
CA LEU A 339 -20.17 -52.84 12.80
C LEU A 339 -19.72 -53.94 11.85
N SER A 340 -18.43 -54.00 11.52
CA SER A 340 -17.83 -55.07 10.73
C SER A 340 -17.95 -56.42 11.45
N GLU A 341 -17.62 -56.48 12.74
CA GLU A 341 -17.79 -57.66 13.59
C GLU A 341 -19.26 -58.09 13.70
N ALA A 342 -20.17 -57.15 13.95
CA ALA A 342 -21.61 -57.42 14.03
C ALA A 342 -22.16 -57.95 12.68
N LYS A 343 -21.71 -57.39 11.56
CA LYS A 343 -22.05 -57.88 10.22
C LYS A 343 -21.53 -59.31 10.01
N GLN A 344 -20.29 -59.60 10.40
CA GLN A 344 -19.71 -60.94 10.30
C GLN A 344 -20.46 -61.95 11.19
N GLN A 345 -20.82 -61.57 12.41
CA GLN A 345 -21.63 -62.39 13.32
C GLN A 345 -23.03 -62.64 12.75
N GLY A 346 -23.68 -61.63 12.18
CA GLY A 346 -24.98 -61.78 11.51
C GLY A 346 -24.92 -62.75 10.33
N VAL A 347 -23.89 -62.64 9.48
CA VAL A 347 -23.68 -63.59 8.37
C VAL A 347 -23.46 -65.00 8.91
N LYS A 348 -22.65 -65.18 9.96
CA LYS A 348 -22.46 -66.48 10.61
C LYS A 348 -23.76 -67.07 11.15
N ALA A 349 -24.55 -66.28 11.87
CA ALA A 349 -25.82 -66.73 12.44
C ALA A 349 -26.82 -67.17 11.35
N VAL A 350 -26.90 -66.43 10.23
CA VAL A 350 -27.73 -66.82 9.08
C VAL A 350 -27.23 -68.12 8.43
N LEU A 351 -25.91 -68.27 8.27
CA LEU A 351 -25.34 -69.51 7.74
C LEU A 351 -25.61 -70.71 8.64
N GLU A 352 -25.47 -70.55 9.96
CA GLU A 352 -25.78 -71.60 10.95
C GLU A 352 -27.29 -71.94 10.96
N GLU A 353 -28.17 -70.95 10.83
CA GLU A 353 -29.61 -71.17 10.74
C GLU A 353 -30.00 -71.88 9.44
N GLU A 354 -29.42 -71.48 8.30
CA GLU A 354 -29.62 -72.16 7.01
C GLU A 354 -29.07 -73.58 7.01
N GLU A 355 -27.90 -73.82 7.62
CA GLU A 355 -27.34 -75.16 7.78
C GLU A 355 -28.23 -76.02 8.68
N LYS A 356 -28.75 -75.47 9.78
CA LYS A 356 -29.71 -76.16 10.65
C LYS A 356 -31.00 -76.50 9.90
N ARG A 357 -31.55 -75.56 9.12
CA ARG A 357 -32.74 -75.82 8.28
C ARG A 357 -32.48 -76.89 7.24
N ARG A 358 -31.29 -76.91 6.62
CA ARG A 358 -30.89 -77.99 5.70
C ARG A 358 -30.88 -79.34 6.40
N LEU A 359 -30.27 -79.44 7.58
CA LEU A 359 -30.24 -80.67 8.36
C LEU A 359 -31.65 -81.13 8.79
N GLU A 360 -32.52 -80.19 9.21
CA GLU A 360 -33.91 -80.50 9.55
C GLU A 360 -34.71 -81.00 8.34
N LEU A 361 -34.50 -80.41 7.16
CA LEU A 361 -35.11 -80.87 5.91
C LEU A 361 -34.59 -82.25 5.49
N GLU A 362 -33.29 -82.48 5.58
CA GLU A 362 -32.68 -83.80 5.33
C GLU A 362 -33.26 -84.87 6.26
N ALA A 363 -33.39 -84.57 7.56
CA ALA A 363 -34.01 -85.47 8.53
C ALA A 363 -35.49 -85.73 8.21
N ARG A 364 -36.24 -84.71 7.78
CA ARG A 364 -37.65 -84.86 7.39
C ARG A 364 -37.80 -85.70 6.13
N ILE A 365 -36.92 -85.53 5.14
CA ILE A 365 -36.90 -86.35 3.93
C ILE A 365 -36.61 -87.81 4.31
N ALA A 366 -35.60 -88.06 5.15
CA ALA A 366 -35.29 -89.42 5.62
C ALA A 366 -36.47 -90.07 6.35
N SER A 367 -37.18 -89.34 7.21
CA SER A 367 -38.39 -89.84 7.89
C SER A 367 -39.54 -90.11 6.92
N LEU A 368 -39.72 -89.28 5.89
CA LEU A 368 -40.71 -89.52 4.83
C LEU A 368 -40.36 -90.75 4.01
N GLU A 369 -39.09 -90.94 3.65
CA GLU A 369 -38.60 -92.14 2.96
C GLU A 369 -38.85 -93.41 3.80
N GLU A 370 -38.60 -93.36 5.11
CA GLU A 370 -38.88 -94.46 6.03
C GLU A 370 -40.39 -94.77 6.11
N SER A 371 -41.23 -93.75 6.30
CA SER A 371 -42.70 -93.93 6.33
C SER A 371 -43.27 -94.45 5.00
N SER A 372 -42.69 -94.02 3.87
CA SER A 372 -43.04 -94.49 2.53
C SER A 372 -42.63 -95.96 2.35
N ALA A 373 -41.43 -96.34 2.81
CA ALA A 373 -40.96 -97.71 2.81
C ALA A 373 -41.83 -98.63 3.70
N GLU A 374 -42.27 -98.15 4.86
CA GLU A 374 -43.22 -98.86 5.72
C GLU A 374 -44.60 -99.01 5.06
N SER A 375 -45.13 -97.94 4.44
CA SER A 375 -46.39 -97.98 3.70
C SER A 375 -46.33 -98.93 2.50
N LEU A 376 -45.19 -98.98 1.80
CA LEU A 376 -44.95 -99.94 0.72
C LEU A 376 -44.95 -101.38 1.24
N LYS A 377 -44.24 -101.67 2.34
CA LYS A 377 -44.27 -103.00 2.98
C LYS A 377 -45.68 -103.40 3.41
N LEU A 378 -46.46 -102.48 3.98
CA LEU A 378 -47.84 -102.76 4.37
C LEU A 378 -48.72 -103.04 3.14
N SER A 379 -48.56 -102.27 2.06
CA SER A 379 -49.26 -102.51 0.80
C SER A 379 -48.86 -103.86 0.18
N GLU A 380 -47.59 -104.26 0.24
CA GLU A 380 -47.12 -105.58 -0.19
C GLU A 380 -47.78 -106.70 0.63
N GLN A 381 -47.83 -106.57 1.95
CA GLN A 381 -48.53 -107.53 2.83
C GLN A 381 -50.04 -107.65 2.50
N GLN A 382 -50.71 -106.52 2.28
CA GLN A 382 -52.12 -106.52 1.88
C GLN A 382 -52.32 -107.19 0.51
N ASN A 383 -51.41 -106.97 -0.44
CA ASN A 383 -51.45 -107.64 -1.74
C ASN A 383 -51.21 -109.15 -1.63
N GLU A 384 -50.33 -109.60 -0.74
CA GLU A 384 -50.14 -111.02 -0.42
C GLU A 384 -51.39 -111.63 0.22
N GLU A 385 -52.04 -110.93 1.15
CA GLU A 385 -53.30 -111.37 1.76
C GLU A 385 -54.44 -111.47 0.74
N LEU A 386 -54.54 -110.50 -0.18
CA LEU A 386 -55.52 -110.53 -1.28
C LEU A 386 -55.25 -111.69 -2.24
N LYS A 387 -53.99 -111.99 -2.56
CA LYS A 387 -53.62 -113.18 -3.34
C LYS A 387 -54.07 -114.46 -2.64
N ARG A 388 -53.84 -114.57 -1.33
CA ARG A 388 -54.26 -115.73 -0.55
C ARG A 388 -55.80 -115.89 -0.55
N LYS A 389 -56.55 -114.79 -0.35
CA LYS A 389 -58.03 -114.81 -0.42
C LYS A 389 -58.53 -115.19 -1.82
N LEU A 390 -57.85 -114.75 -2.88
CA LEU A 390 -58.16 -115.14 -4.25
C LEU A 390 -57.96 -116.65 -4.45
N GLU A 391 -56.85 -117.22 -3.97
CA GLU A 391 -56.57 -118.65 -4.02
C GLU A 391 -57.59 -119.48 -3.21
N GLU A 392 -57.97 -119.02 -2.01
CA GLU A 392 -59.01 -119.64 -1.18
C GLU A 392 -60.39 -119.60 -1.86
N ALA A 393 -60.75 -118.48 -2.50
CA ALA A 393 -61.99 -118.36 -3.27
C ALA A 393 -61.99 -119.29 -4.50
N GLN A 394 -60.87 -119.40 -5.22
CA GLN A 394 -60.72 -120.33 -6.34
C GLN A 394 -60.87 -121.79 -5.90
N GLN A 395 -60.30 -122.17 -4.75
CA GLN A 395 -60.49 -123.51 -4.19
C GLN A 395 -61.94 -123.77 -3.76
N SER A 396 -62.62 -122.76 -3.21
CA SER A 396 -64.03 -122.84 -2.80
C SER A 396 -64.96 -123.02 -4.00
N LEU A 397 -64.70 -122.29 -5.10
CA LEU A 397 -65.43 -122.42 -6.36
C LEU A 397 -65.27 -123.82 -6.96
N LYS A 398 -64.06 -124.39 -6.90
CA LYS A 398 -63.78 -125.74 -7.39
C LYS A 398 -64.55 -126.81 -6.60
N LYS A 399 -64.66 -126.65 -5.27
CA LYS A 399 -65.46 -127.53 -4.42
C LYS A 399 -66.97 -127.40 -4.67
N PHE A 400 -67.47 -126.20 -4.98
CA PHE A 400 -68.88 -125.98 -5.29
C PHE A 400 -69.30 -126.57 -6.63
N GLN A 401 -68.41 -126.56 -7.62
CA GLN A 401 -68.65 -127.20 -8.93
C GLN A 401 -68.71 -128.73 -8.87
N GLU A 402 -68.27 -129.35 -7.78
CA GLU A 402 -68.23 -130.82 -7.61
C GLU A 402 -69.40 -131.38 -6.75
N SER A 403 -70.41 -130.57 -6.34
CA SER A 403 -71.54 -131.02 -5.48
C SER A 403 -72.91 -131.09 -6.20
N ASN A 404 -73.51 -132.29 -6.23
CA ASN A 404 -74.72 -132.69 -6.97
C ASN A 404 -76.04 -132.53 -6.17
N GLU A 405 -76.52 -131.30 -5.92
CA GLU A 405 -77.82 -131.06 -5.25
C GLU A 405 -78.90 -130.39 -6.14
N VAL A 406 -78.57 -130.02 -7.38
CA VAL A 406 -79.50 -129.31 -8.29
C VAL A 406 -80.38 -130.27 -9.14
N GLU A 407 -79.98 -131.53 -9.32
CA GLU A 407 -80.76 -132.51 -10.11
C GLU A 407 -81.92 -133.17 -9.33
N GLU A 408 -81.87 -133.21 -8.00
CA GLU A 408 -82.91 -133.88 -7.19
C GLU A 408 -84.21 -133.07 -7.01
N LEU A 409 -84.17 -131.75 -7.19
CA LEU A 409 -85.34 -130.87 -6.96
C LEU A 409 -86.31 -130.80 -8.16
N LYS A 410 -85.91 -131.22 -9.37
CA LYS A 410 -86.79 -131.20 -10.55
C LYS A 410 -87.82 -132.34 -10.60
N LYS A 411 -87.63 -133.45 -9.88
CA LYS A 411 -88.55 -134.61 -9.88
C LYS A 411 -89.74 -134.51 -8.91
N LYS A 412 -89.76 -133.51 -8.00
CA LYS A 412 -90.82 -133.39 -6.98
C LYS A 412 -91.95 -132.43 -7.34
N LEU A 413 -91.92 -131.76 -8.50
CA LEU A 413 -92.92 -130.76 -8.90
C LEU A 413 -94.06 -131.31 -9.78
N GLU A 414 -94.01 -132.58 -10.22
CA GLU A 414 -94.92 -133.11 -11.26
C GLU A 414 -96.17 -133.85 -10.73
N LEU A 415 -96.52 -133.75 -9.43
CA LEU A 415 -97.52 -134.66 -8.82
C LEU A 415 -98.66 -134.01 -8.02
N ALA A 416 -98.95 -132.71 -8.18
CA ALA A 416 -99.94 -132.03 -7.33
C ALA A 416 -100.93 -131.10 -8.06
N GLU A 417 -101.48 -131.51 -9.21
CA GLU A 417 -102.65 -130.85 -9.82
C GLU A 417 -103.69 -131.88 -10.27
N GLN A 418 -104.72 -132.14 -9.44
CA GLN A 418 -106.07 -132.58 -9.87
C GLN A 418 -107.03 -132.76 -8.67
N LYS A 419 -108.00 -131.84 -8.49
CA LYS A 419 -109.48 -132.08 -8.37
C LYS A 419 -110.28 -130.92 -7.72
N ASN A 420 -111.39 -130.57 -8.41
CA ASN A 420 -112.53 -129.63 -8.20
C ASN A 420 -113.48 -130.01 -7.00
N GLU A 421 -114.57 -129.33 -6.56
CA GLU A 421 -115.53 -128.29 -7.05
C GLU A 421 -116.48 -127.83 -5.88
N ASP A 422 -117.09 -126.62 -5.91
CA ASP A 422 -118.55 -126.27 -5.71
C ASP A 422 -118.89 -124.82 -5.21
N PRO A 423 -120.08 -124.23 -5.54
CA PRO A 423 -120.31 -122.78 -5.58
C PRO A 423 -121.20 -122.20 -4.45
N LYS A 424 -120.60 -121.39 -3.58
CA LYS A 424 -121.22 -120.33 -2.74
C LYS A 424 -120.43 -119.00 -2.85
N VAL A 425 -119.57 -118.93 -3.87
CA VAL A 425 -118.42 -118.02 -3.97
C VAL A 425 -118.79 -116.70 -4.69
N GLU A 426 -119.80 -116.68 -5.56
CA GLU A 426 -120.12 -115.48 -6.35
C GLU A 426 -120.72 -114.32 -5.53
N GLU A 427 -121.51 -114.60 -4.48
CA GLU A 427 -122.12 -113.54 -3.66
C GLU A 427 -121.11 -112.95 -2.65
N LEU A 428 -120.16 -113.77 -2.18
CA LEU A 428 -119.02 -113.32 -1.36
C LEU A 428 -117.96 -112.58 -2.19
N GLN A 429 -117.75 -112.94 -3.45
CA GLN A 429 -116.80 -112.23 -4.33
C GLN A 429 -117.22 -110.78 -4.60
N LYS A 430 -118.52 -110.48 -4.66
CA LYS A 430 -119.01 -109.12 -4.94
C LYS A 430 -118.78 -108.14 -3.77
N LEU A 431 -119.09 -108.55 -2.54
CA LEU A 431 -118.84 -107.75 -1.33
C LEU A 431 -117.35 -107.61 -1.01
N LEU A 432 -116.54 -108.63 -1.31
CA LEU A 432 -115.08 -108.59 -1.12
C LEU A 432 -114.41 -107.66 -2.15
N GLN A 433 -115.04 -107.43 -3.31
CA GLN A 433 -114.55 -106.49 -4.30
C GLN A 433 -114.86 -105.03 -3.92
N GLU A 434 -116.08 -104.73 -3.47
CA GLU A 434 -116.44 -103.39 -2.97
C GLU A 434 -115.61 -102.99 -1.74
N LEU A 435 -115.31 -103.95 -0.84
CA LEU A 435 -114.49 -103.69 0.35
C LEU A 435 -113.00 -103.54 0.02
N LYS A 436 -112.51 -104.16 -1.06
CA LYS A 436 -111.15 -103.95 -1.57
C LYS A 436 -111.00 -102.57 -2.21
N GLU A 437 -112.00 -102.10 -2.95
CA GLU A 437 -111.99 -100.79 -3.60
C GLU A 437 -112.01 -99.67 -2.55
N ALA A 438 -112.89 -99.73 -1.54
CA ALA A 438 -112.92 -98.74 -0.46
C ALA A 438 -111.62 -98.69 0.38
N ASN A 439 -110.94 -99.83 0.57
CA ASN A 439 -109.68 -99.88 1.32
C ASN A 439 -108.49 -99.35 0.49
N LEU A 440 -108.53 -99.52 -0.84
CA LEU A 440 -107.57 -98.91 -1.76
C LEU A 440 -107.71 -97.38 -1.80
N GLU A 441 -108.94 -96.87 -1.80
CA GLU A 441 -109.19 -95.42 -1.71
C GLU A 441 -108.73 -94.82 -0.38
N LEU A 442 -108.92 -95.54 0.73
CA LEU A 442 -108.46 -95.10 2.06
C LEU A 442 -106.92 -95.07 2.17
N GLU A 443 -106.23 -96.07 1.62
CA GLU A 443 -104.77 -96.10 1.58
C GLU A 443 -104.20 -95.03 0.63
N ALA A 444 -104.87 -94.75 -0.50
CA ALA A 444 -104.53 -93.63 -1.37
C ALA A 444 -104.67 -92.29 -0.64
N PHE A 445 -105.76 -92.08 0.11
CA PHE A 445 -105.97 -90.87 0.91
C PHE A 445 -104.92 -90.70 2.02
N LYS A 446 -104.55 -91.78 2.74
CA LYS A 446 -103.47 -91.73 3.74
C LYS A 446 -102.12 -91.40 3.12
N SER A 447 -101.81 -92.01 1.98
CA SER A 447 -100.57 -91.75 1.23
C SER A 447 -100.48 -90.29 0.81
N ASP A 448 -101.57 -89.72 0.30
CA ASP A 448 -101.60 -88.32 -0.12
C ASP A 448 -101.58 -87.35 1.07
N ALA A 449 -102.27 -87.65 2.18
CA ALA A 449 -102.16 -86.88 3.41
C ALA A 449 -100.73 -86.89 3.98
N GLN A 450 -100.03 -88.03 3.92
CA GLN A 450 -98.65 -88.16 4.37
C GLN A 450 -97.66 -87.37 3.48
N LYS A 451 -97.88 -87.36 2.16
CA LYS A 451 -97.11 -86.51 1.23
C LYS A 451 -97.30 -85.02 1.52
N VAL A 452 -98.53 -84.59 1.81
CA VAL A 452 -98.83 -83.19 2.14
C VAL A 452 -98.16 -82.77 3.46
N LEU A 453 -98.14 -83.65 4.48
CA LEU A 453 -97.44 -83.39 5.74
C LEU A 453 -95.92 -83.32 5.58
N LEU A 454 -95.34 -84.18 4.74
CA LEU A 454 -93.90 -84.12 4.43
C LEU A 454 -93.56 -82.83 3.66
N ALA A 455 -94.35 -82.47 2.64
CA ALA A 455 -94.15 -81.26 1.87
C ALA A 455 -94.27 -79.98 2.73
N THR A 456 -95.24 -79.94 3.65
CA THR A 456 -95.38 -78.81 4.58
C THR A 456 -94.25 -78.76 5.61
N ARG A 457 -93.76 -79.91 6.07
CA ARG A 457 -92.57 -79.97 6.94
C ARG A 457 -91.31 -79.47 6.24
N GLU A 458 -91.08 -79.91 5.00
CA GLU A 458 -89.97 -79.45 4.16
C GLU A 458 -90.04 -77.94 3.89
N GLN A 459 -91.24 -77.40 3.62
CA GLN A 459 -91.44 -75.96 3.47
C GLN A 459 -91.16 -75.18 4.76
N CYS A 460 -91.57 -75.69 5.92
CA CYS A 460 -91.26 -75.07 7.21
C CYS A 460 -89.76 -75.10 7.52
N GLN A 461 -89.08 -76.17 7.13
CA GLN A 461 -87.63 -76.33 7.33
C GLN A 461 -86.85 -75.40 6.40
N LEU A 462 -87.22 -75.32 5.12
CA LEU A 462 -86.66 -74.34 4.17
C LEU A 462 -86.90 -72.89 4.61
N ALA A 463 -88.06 -72.59 5.20
CA ALA A 463 -88.32 -71.25 5.73
C ALA A 463 -87.42 -70.95 6.92
N ARG A 464 -87.24 -71.91 7.84
CA ARG A 464 -86.35 -71.77 9.00
C ARG A 464 -84.90 -71.57 8.57
N ASP A 465 -84.39 -72.38 7.65
CA ASP A 465 -83.02 -72.30 7.16
C ASP A 465 -82.78 -70.95 6.46
N LYS A 466 -83.76 -70.42 5.72
CA LYS A 466 -83.69 -69.08 5.12
C LYS A 466 -83.66 -67.96 6.16
N TYR A 467 -84.43 -68.06 7.24
CA TYR A 467 -84.40 -67.07 8.32
C TYR A 467 -83.09 -67.13 9.11
N GLU A 468 -82.54 -68.32 9.31
CA GLU A 468 -81.26 -68.50 10.01
C GLU A 468 -80.09 -68.00 9.15
N GLN A 469 -80.11 -68.28 7.85
CA GLN A 469 -79.15 -67.73 6.88
C GLN A 469 -79.23 -66.20 6.82
N THR A 470 -80.43 -65.62 6.70
CA THR A 470 -80.58 -64.16 6.66
C THR A 470 -80.21 -63.48 7.98
N ALA A 471 -80.44 -64.10 9.13
CA ALA A 471 -79.97 -63.60 10.42
C ALA A 471 -78.43 -63.62 10.51
N SER A 472 -77.80 -64.72 10.09
CA SER A 472 -76.33 -64.83 10.01
C SER A 472 -75.72 -63.80 9.05
N ASP A 473 -76.29 -63.65 7.86
CA ASP A 473 -75.81 -62.69 6.86
C ASP A 473 -75.95 -61.25 7.37
N MET A 474 -77.02 -60.93 8.08
CA MET A 474 -77.25 -59.60 8.66
C MET A 474 -76.28 -59.29 9.83
N GLU A 475 -75.93 -60.29 10.64
CA GLU A 475 -74.91 -60.14 11.69
C GLU A 475 -73.50 -59.97 11.10
N GLN A 476 -73.18 -60.69 10.02
CA GLN A 476 -71.93 -60.51 9.27
C GLN A 476 -71.84 -59.13 8.60
N VAL A 477 -72.93 -58.63 8.02
CA VAL A 477 -72.98 -57.28 7.44
C VAL A 477 -72.84 -56.20 8.53
N SER A 478 -73.51 -56.35 9.66
CA SER A 478 -73.41 -55.38 10.76
C SER A 478 -72.01 -55.35 11.38
N THR A 479 -71.35 -56.51 11.50
CA THR A 479 -69.96 -56.58 11.99
C THR A 479 -68.97 -56.03 10.96
N ALA A 480 -69.16 -56.32 9.67
CA ALA A 480 -68.35 -55.74 8.60
C ALA A 480 -68.49 -54.22 8.50
N GLU A 481 -69.71 -53.67 8.61
CA GLU A 481 -69.94 -52.21 8.62
C GLU A 481 -69.30 -51.53 9.84
N PHE A 482 -69.30 -52.19 11.00
CA PHE A 482 -68.63 -51.68 12.19
C PHE A 482 -67.11 -51.65 12.00
N VAL A 483 -66.52 -52.74 11.50
CA VAL A 483 -65.08 -52.83 11.21
C VAL A 483 -64.66 -51.80 10.15
N LEU A 484 -65.46 -51.61 9.09
CA LEU A 484 -65.18 -50.61 8.06
C LEU A 484 -65.21 -49.18 8.62
N LYS A 485 -66.18 -48.85 9.48
CA LYS A 485 -66.21 -47.53 10.15
C LYS A 485 -65.03 -47.35 11.09
N GLU A 486 -64.65 -48.37 11.84
CA GLU A 486 -63.49 -48.31 12.73
C GLU A 486 -62.20 -48.13 11.93
N GLU A 487 -62.00 -48.89 10.85
CA GLU A 487 -60.87 -48.71 9.92
C GLU A 487 -60.87 -47.32 9.26
N GLU A 488 -62.02 -46.78 8.87
CA GLU A 488 -62.14 -45.44 8.30
C GLU A 488 -61.76 -44.36 9.33
N THR A 489 -62.16 -44.52 10.59
CA THR A 489 -61.74 -43.60 11.66
C THR A 489 -60.24 -43.69 11.95
N VAL A 490 -59.68 -44.90 12.03
CA VAL A 490 -58.24 -45.11 12.29
C VAL A 490 -57.39 -44.61 11.13
N THR A 491 -57.83 -44.80 9.88
CA THR A 491 -57.13 -44.27 8.71
C THR A 491 -57.19 -42.76 8.63
N ASN A 492 -58.34 -42.14 8.93
CA ASN A 492 -58.46 -40.68 9.01
C ASN A 492 -57.62 -40.08 10.13
N GLU A 493 -57.56 -40.70 11.31
CA GLU A 493 -56.68 -40.27 12.41
C GLU A 493 -55.20 -40.39 12.04
N ARG A 494 -54.80 -41.50 11.41
CA ARG A 494 -53.42 -41.68 10.91
C ARG A 494 -53.07 -40.65 9.84
N LEU A 495 -54.01 -40.31 8.97
CA LEU A 495 -53.81 -39.31 7.92
C LEU A 495 -53.70 -37.90 8.50
N ALA A 496 -54.52 -37.56 9.50
CA ALA A 496 -54.42 -36.31 10.24
C ALA A 496 -53.10 -36.21 11.04
N GLN A 497 -52.66 -37.30 11.69
CA GLN A 497 -51.36 -37.35 12.35
C GLN A 497 -50.21 -37.19 11.36
N ALA A 498 -50.29 -37.84 10.20
CA ALA A 498 -49.29 -37.69 9.14
C ALA A 498 -49.24 -36.25 8.64
N GLN A 499 -50.39 -35.63 8.35
CA GLN A 499 -50.49 -34.23 7.94
C GLN A 499 -49.89 -33.29 8.99
N SER A 500 -50.26 -33.45 10.27
CA SER A 500 -49.68 -32.65 11.36
C SER A 500 -48.17 -32.83 11.48
N SER A 501 -47.65 -34.03 11.24
CA SER A 501 -46.19 -34.29 11.23
C SER A 501 -45.48 -33.63 10.04
N PHE A 502 -46.15 -33.58 8.87
CA PHE A 502 -45.65 -32.89 7.70
C PHE A 502 -45.65 -31.37 7.90
N ASP A 503 -46.72 -30.81 8.44
CA ASP A 503 -46.81 -29.38 8.73
C ASP A 503 -45.76 -28.93 9.76
N ALA A 504 -45.51 -29.75 10.79
CA ALA A 504 -44.44 -29.50 11.75
C ALA A 504 -43.05 -29.50 11.10
N ARG A 505 -42.77 -30.48 10.23
CA ARG A 505 -41.51 -30.54 9.45
C ARG A 505 -41.36 -29.37 8.49
N LEU A 506 -42.44 -28.95 7.82
CA LEU A 506 -42.42 -27.79 6.95
C LEU A 506 -42.10 -26.52 7.75
N SER A 507 -42.69 -26.34 8.92
CA SER A 507 -42.40 -25.21 9.81
C SER A 507 -40.95 -25.20 10.31
N GLU A 508 -40.37 -26.37 10.62
CA GLU A 508 -38.93 -26.49 10.92
C GLU A 508 -38.06 -26.11 9.73
N PHE A 509 -38.37 -26.58 8.52
CA PHE A 509 -37.62 -26.22 7.32
C PHE A 509 -37.72 -24.74 6.98
N GLU A 510 -38.89 -24.12 7.14
CA GLU A 510 -39.07 -22.68 6.95
C GLU A 510 -38.24 -21.87 7.96
N SER A 511 -38.21 -22.31 9.22
CA SER A 511 -37.40 -21.69 10.27
C SER A 511 -35.90 -21.80 9.97
N GLU A 512 -35.45 -22.97 9.49
CA GLU A 512 -34.06 -23.20 9.12
C GLU A 512 -33.66 -22.40 7.87
N ILE A 513 -34.54 -22.29 6.87
CA ILE A 513 -34.34 -21.40 5.71
C ILE A 513 -34.22 -19.94 6.17
N GLY A 514 -35.05 -19.51 7.13
CA GLY A 514 -34.96 -18.18 7.72
C GLY A 514 -33.61 -17.94 8.42
N ARG A 515 -33.16 -18.92 9.22
CA ARG A 515 -31.86 -18.88 9.90
C ARG A 515 -30.71 -18.80 8.90
N LEU A 516 -30.69 -19.67 7.89
CA LEU A 516 -29.65 -19.70 6.85
C LEU A 516 -29.63 -18.41 6.01
N LYS A 517 -30.79 -17.80 5.73
CA LYS A 517 -30.85 -16.48 5.09
C LYS A 517 -30.21 -15.40 5.96
N SER A 518 -30.54 -15.35 7.25
CA SER A 518 -29.94 -14.37 8.16
C SER A 518 -28.42 -14.55 8.31
N GLU A 519 -27.95 -15.80 8.29
CA GLU A 519 -26.51 -16.13 8.34
C GLU A 519 -25.80 -15.71 7.04
N SER A 520 -26.42 -15.96 5.88
CA SER A 520 -25.93 -15.51 4.58
C SER A 520 -25.84 -13.99 4.48
N GLU A 521 -26.86 -13.27 4.96
CA GLU A 521 -26.85 -11.81 5.03
C GLU A 521 -25.74 -11.28 5.96
N GLY A 522 -25.55 -11.92 7.12
CA GLY A 522 -24.45 -11.59 8.03
C GLY A 522 -23.06 -11.79 7.40
N LEU A 523 -22.85 -12.91 6.70
CA LEU A 523 -21.60 -13.17 5.96
C LEU A 523 -21.38 -12.18 4.81
N ALA A 524 -22.44 -11.76 4.12
CA ALA A 524 -22.35 -10.76 3.07
C ALA A 524 -21.88 -9.39 3.61
N VAL A 525 -22.36 -8.98 4.79
CA VAL A 525 -21.90 -7.74 5.45
C VAL A 525 -20.42 -7.84 5.82
N ILE A 526 -19.99 -8.96 6.40
CA ILE A 526 -18.57 -9.19 6.76
C ILE A 526 -17.68 -9.14 5.52
N LEU A 527 -18.10 -9.75 4.40
CA LEU A 527 -17.35 -9.70 3.15
C LEU A 527 -17.23 -8.27 2.60
N GLU A 528 -18.28 -7.45 2.71
CA GLU A 528 -18.24 -6.06 2.27
C GLU A 528 -17.31 -5.22 3.16
N GLU A 529 -17.31 -5.45 4.47
CA GLU A 529 -16.38 -4.83 5.42
C GLU A 529 -14.91 -5.20 5.13
N GLU A 530 -14.63 -6.48 4.88
CA GLU A 530 -13.27 -6.93 4.53
C GLU A 530 -12.83 -6.39 3.16
N ARG A 531 -13.74 -6.27 2.19
CA ARG A 531 -13.45 -5.60 0.91
C ARG A 531 -13.11 -4.12 1.10
N ALA A 532 -13.82 -3.41 1.98
CA ALA A 532 -13.53 -2.02 2.30
C ALA A 532 -12.14 -1.89 2.95
N LYS A 533 -11.82 -2.74 3.94
CA LYS A 533 -10.48 -2.77 4.57
C LYS A 533 -9.38 -3.04 3.55
N PHE A 534 -9.59 -4.00 2.63
CA PHE A 534 -8.63 -4.29 1.57
C PHE A 534 -8.42 -3.12 0.61
N SER A 535 -9.50 -2.39 0.28
CA SER A 535 -9.42 -1.16 -0.51
C SER A 535 -8.61 -0.07 0.19
N ASP A 536 -8.74 0.07 1.52
CA ASP A 536 -8.00 1.08 2.28
C ASP A 536 -6.52 0.72 2.42
N LEU A 537 -6.21 -0.55 2.71
CA LEU A 537 -4.83 -1.05 2.70
C LEU A 537 -4.17 -0.90 1.33
N THR A 538 -4.93 -1.07 0.25
CA THR A 538 -4.44 -0.83 -1.11
C THR A 538 -4.04 0.63 -1.31
N ARG A 539 -4.87 1.59 -0.88
CA ARG A 539 -4.56 3.02 -0.95
C ARG A 539 -3.35 3.39 -0.09
N GLU A 540 -3.23 2.82 1.11
CA GLU A 540 -2.09 3.06 1.99
C GLU A 540 -0.79 2.54 1.38
N ARG A 541 -0.81 1.35 0.77
CA ARG A 541 0.32 0.80 0.02
C ARG A 541 0.71 1.67 -1.17
N ASP A 542 -0.26 2.22 -1.91
CA ASP A 542 0.02 3.11 -3.04
C ASP A 542 0.64 4.44 -2.56
N ALA A 543 0.16 5.00 -1.44
CA ALA A 543 0.72 6.20 -0.83
C ALA A 543 2.16 5.99 -0.35
N MET A 544 2.43 4.87 0.33
CA MET A 544 3.79 4.51 0.76
C MET A 544 4.74 4.31 -0.43
N GLN A 545 4.23 3.78 -1.55
CA GLN A 545 5.01 3.62 -2.77
C GLN A 545 5.33 4.97 -3.44
N GLU A 546 4.40 5.94 -3.39
CA GLU A 546 4.67 7.31 -3.84
C GLU A 546 5.74 8.00 -2.96
N GLU A 547 5.69 7.82 -1.63
CA GLU A 547 6.73 8.34 -0.72
C GLU A 547 8.09 7.70 -0.98
N LEU A 548 8.13 6.40 -1.27
CA LEU A 548 9.37 5.70 -1.63
C LEU A 548 9.98 6.28 -2.91
N GLU A 549 9.15 6.59 -3.91
CA GLU A 549 9.60 7.17 -5.19
C GLU A 549 10.13 8.60 -4.99
N LYS A 550 9.46 9.42 -4.17
CA LYS A 550 9.99 10.74 -3.74
C LYS A 550 11.32 10.60 -2.99
N GLY A 551 11.46 9.56 -2.16
CA GLY A 551 12.72 9.24 -1.47
C GLY A 551 13.85 8.92 -2.45
N LYS A 552 13.58 8.17 -3.51
CA LYS A 552 14.55 7.89 -4.58
C LYS A 552 14.94 9.15 -5.35
N GLU A 553 13.98 10.01 -5.68
CA GLU A 553 14.24 11.31 -6.34
C GLU A 553 15.09 12.25 -5.47
N LEU A 554 14.86 12.27 -4.16
CA LEU A 554 15.70 13.01 -3.23
C LEU A 554 17.12 12.43 -3.19
N ALA A 555 17.27 11.11 -3.17
CA ALA A 555 18.57 10.45 -3.19
C ALA A 555 19.37 10.78 -4.47
N THR A 556 18.74 10.70 -5.65
CA THR A 556 19.40 11.08 -6.91
C THR A 556 19.78 12.56 -6.94
N ARG A 557 18.97 13.45 -6.36
CA ARG A 557 19.31 14.87 -6.22
C ARG A 557 20.47 15.10 -5.26
N TYR A 558 20.59 14.33 -4.17
CA TYR A 558 21.75 14.37 -3.29
C TYR A 558 23.03 13.94 -4.00
N ASP A 559 22.96 12.90 -4.85
CA ASP A 559 24.10 12.46 -5.65
C ASP A 559 24.53 13.52 -6.67
N GLN A 560 23.57 14.17 -7.35
CA GLN A 560 23.86 15.30 -8.26
C GLN A 560 24.53 16.48 -7.54
N LEU A 561 23.98 16.91 -6.40
CA LEU A 561 24.58 17.97 -5.58
C LEU A 561 25.99 17.61 -5.10
N ARG A 562 26.25 16.33 -4.85
CA ARG A 562 27.56 15.83 -4.45
C ARG A 562 28.57 15.90 -5.61
N GLU A 563 28.14 15.58 -6.83
CA GLU A 563 28.94 15.73 -8.05
C GLU A 563 29.25 17.21 -8.32
N GLU A 564 28.24 18.09 -8.25
CA GLU A 564 28.41 19.56 -8.39
C GLU A 564 29.40 20.11 -7.37
N LEU A 565 29.33 19.64 -6.11
CA LEU A 565 30.28 20.04 -5.06
C LEU A 565 31.70 19.55 -5.37
N GLN A 566 31.86 18.35 -5.91
CA GLN A 566 33.18 17.84 -6.32
C GLN A 566 33.75 18.63 -7.49
N GLU A 567 32.92 18.98 -8.47
CA GLU A 567 33.34 19.81 -9.59
C GLU A 567 33.72 21.22 -9.16
N ALA A 568 32.94 21.83 -8.25
CA ALA A 568 33.26 23.12 -7.66
C ALA A 568 34.60 23.09 -6.89
N LYS A 569 34.90 21.99 -6.17
CA LYS A 569 36.21 21.79 -5.52
C LYS A 569 37.33 21.69 -6.54
N ARG A 570 37.15 20.92 -7.62
CA ARG A 570 38.13 20.80 -8.71
C ARG A 570 38.43 22.15 -9.35
N MET A 571 37.38 22.95 -9.62
CA MET A 571 37.51 24.30 -10.16
C MET A 571 38.25 25.26 -9.21
N ARG A 572 37.96 25.18 -7.90
CA ARG A 572 38.70 25.95 -6.90
C ARG A 572 40.18 25.57 -6.88
N ASP A 573 40.49 24.28 -6.88
CA ASP A 573 41.88 23.79 -6.84
C ASP A 573 42.65 24.23 -8.11
N GLU A 574 42.00 24.23 -9.28
CA GLU A 574 42.56 24.79 -10.52
C GLU A 574 42.84 26.30 -10.41
N VAL A 575 41.91 27.07 -9.83
CA VAL A 575 42.08 28.51 -9.62
C VAL A 575 43.20 28.79 -8.62
N GLU A 576 43.30 28.03 -7.52
CA GLU A 576 44.39 28.14 -6.55
C GLU A 576 45.75 27.84 -7.21
N GLN A 577 45.81 26.83 -8.08
CA GLN A 577 47.02 26.53 -8.85
C GLN A 577 47.39 27.68 -9.79
N ARG A 578 46.43 28.22 -10.55
CA ARG A 578 46.67 29.39 -11.42
C ARG A 578 47.11 30.63 -10.64
N LEU A 579 46.53 30.88 -9.47
CA LEU A 579 46.93 31.98 -8.59
C LEU A 579 48.37 31.78 -8.09
N SER A 580 48.76 30.56 -7.73
CA SER A 580 50.14 30.24 -7.37
C SER A 580 51.09 30.50 -8.53
N ASP A 581 50.74 30.08 -9.75
CA ASP A 581 51.56 30.31 -10.95
C ASP A 581 51.72 31.81 -11.26
N VAL A 582 50.63 32.58 -11.19
CA VAL A 582 50.64 34.04 -11.35
C VAL A 582 51.46 34.71 -10.25
N THR A 583 51.36 34.24 -9.01
CA THR A 583 52.16 34.76 -7.88
C THR A 583 53.65 34.52 -8.12
N ASN A 584 54.02 33.30 -8.53
CA ASN A 584 55.40 32.96 -8.88
C ASN A 584 55.90 33.80 -10.08
N GLN A 585 55.05 34.03 -11.08
CA GLN A 585 55.37 34.89 -12.22
C GLN A 585 55.56 36.34 -11.80
N ALA A 586 54.71 36.87 -10.93
CA ALA A 586 54.83 38.21 -10.38
C ALA A 586 56.11 38.36 -9.54
N GLU A 587 56.49 37.35 -8.76
CA GLU A 587 57.77 37.33 -8.03
C GLU A 587 58.98 37.32 -8.98
N ARG A 588 58.95 36.53 -10.07
CA ARG A 588 60.01 36.56 -11.10
C ARG A 588 60.11 37.93 -11.73
N LEU A 589 58.99 38.49 -12.19
CA LEU A 589 58.95 39.83 -12.77
C LEU A 589 59.44 40.88 -11.77
N ARG A 590 59.10 40.77 -10.49
CA ARG A 590 59.60 41.68 -9.45
C ARG A 590 61.11 41.56 -9.26
N ASN A 591 61.65 40.35 -9.23
CA ASN A 591 63.09 40.13 -9.14
C ASN A 591 63.81 40.67 -10.39
N GLU A 592 63.27 40.44 -11.59
CA GLU A 592 63.76 41.03 -12.84
C GLU A 592 63.72 42.57 -12.78
N LEU A 593 62.63 43.15 -12.28
CA LEU A 593 62.50 44.61 -12.10
C LEU A 593 63.49 45.16 -11.07
N ASP A 594 63.77 44.43 -9.99
CA ASP A 594 64.76 44.82 -8.99
C ASP A 594 66.20 44.66 -9.54
N GLU A 595 66.46 43.66 -10.38
CA GLU A 595 67.73 43.54 -11.13
C GLU A 595 67.89 44.66 -12.15
N ASP A 596 66.86 44.98 -12.91
CA ASP A 596 66.86 46.07 -13.87
C ASP A 596 66.90 47.43 -13.19
N ARG A 597 66.32 47.59 -11.99
CA ARG A 597 66.52 48.79 -11.16
C ARG A 597 67.96 48.92 -10.71
N LYS A 598 68.62 47.83 -10.31
CA LYS A 598 70.06 47.86 -9.97
C LYS A 598 70.91 48.20 -11.19
N LYS A 599 70.66 47.57 -12.34
CA LYS A 599 71.32 47.92 -13.60
C LYS A 599 71.04 49.36 -13.98
N HIS A 600 69.80 49.83 -13.87
CA HIS A 600 69.44 51.23 -14.12
C HIS A 600 70.06 52.16 -13.08
N GLU A 601 70.29 51.77 -11.83
CA GLU A 601 71.04 52.59 -10.86
C GLU A 601 72.53 52.64 -11.20
N GLU A 602 73.12 51.53 -11.66
CA GLU A 602 74.49 51.46 -12.19
C GLU A 602 74.65 52.27 -13.48
N GLU A 603 73.70 52.14 -14.42
CA GLU A 603 73.59 52.90 -15.66
C GLU A 603 73.26 54.36 -15.36
N LYS A 604 72.40 54.70 -14.39
CA LYS A 604 72.16 56.09 -13.96
C LYS A 604 73.39 56.69 -13.29
N LEU A 605 74.21 55.91 -12.60
CA LEU A 605 75.53 56.34 -12.14
C LEU A 605 76.52 56.58 -13.30
N GLN A 606 76.32 55.90 -14.45
CA GLN A 606 77.09 56.12 -15.69
C GLN A 606 76.48 57.20 -16.61
N SER A 607 75.17 57.41 -16.57
CA SER A 607 74.38 58.33 -17.39
C SER A 607 74.06 59.64 -16.66
N GLN A 608 74.42 59.78 -15.38
CA GLN A 608 74.52 61.08 -14.72
C GLN A 608 75.68 61.93 -15.28
N ASP A 609 76.54 61.34 -16.13
CA ASP A 609 77.48 62.05 -17.02
C ASP A 609 76.87 62.38 -18.41
N GLU A 610 75.69 61.88 -18.78
CA GLU A 610 75.10 62.02 -20.12
C GLU A 610 73.61 62.36 -20.03
N VAL A 611 73.34 63.67 -19.88
CA VAL A 611 72.00 64.28 -19.72
C VAL A 611 71.10 64.11 -20.98
N SER A 612 69.79 63.96 -20.73
CA SER A 612 68.60 64.46 -21.50
C SER A 612 68.02 63.73 -22.74
N GLU A 613 66.68 63.50 -22.71
CA GLU A 613 65.61 63.70 -23.75
C GLU A 613 64.57 62.55 -24.02
N VAL A 614 63.27 62.84 -23.71
CA VAL A 614 61.98 62.71 -24.48
C VAL A 614 61.48 61.31 -24.98
N SER A 615 60.39 60.68 -24.45
CA SER A 615 58.90 60.73 -24.71
C SER A 615 58.47 60.59 -26.20
N THR A 616 57.51 59.77 -26.66
CA THR A 616 56.05 59.62 -26.39
C THR A 616 55.45 58.47 -27.23
N SER A 617 54.25 57.93 -26.92
CA SER A 617 53.38 57.30 -27.95
C SER A 617 51.89 57.54 -27.70
N GLU A 618 51.16 57.86 -28.78
CA GLU A 618 49.88 58.60 -28.81
C GLU A 618 48.69 57.77 -29.32
N THR A 619 48.81 56.44 -29.49
CA THR A 619 47.76 55.59 -30.10
C THR A 619 46.89 54.81 -29.10
N ARG A 620 47.14 54.92 -27.80
CA ARG A 620 46.29 54.34 -26.74
C ARG A 620 45.10 55.21 -26.34
N SER A 621 45.13 56.51 -26.66
CA SER A 621 44.16 57.49 -26.16
C SER A 621 42.74 57.26 -26.70
N ASP A 622 42.60 57.00 -28.00
CA ASP A 622 41.28 56.97 -28.66
C ASP A 622 40.45 55.72 -28.32
N ALA A 623 41.10 54.57 -28.09
CA ALA A 623 40.41 53.35 -27.66
C ALA A 623 40.03 53.39 -26.17
N VAL A 624 40.81 54.12 -25.35
CA VAL A 624 40.52 54.32 -23.93
C VAL A 624 39.37 55.31 -23.75
N GLU A 625 39.30 56.40 -24.53
CA GLU A 625 38.16 57.33 -24.49
C GLU A 625 36.83 56.67 -24.91
N LEU A 626 36.85 55.78 -25.91
CA LEU A 626 35.66 55.01 -26.31
C LEU A 626 35.21 54.00 -25.23
N LEU A 627 36.16 53.35 -24.56
CA LEU A 627 35.85 52.45 -23.44
C LEU A 627 35.35 53.21 -22.21
N GLU A 628 35.90 54.40 -21.92
CA GLU A 628 35.40 55.27 -20.85
C GLU A 628 33.98 55.77 -21.16
N GLY A 629 33.70 56.19 -22.40
CA GLY A 629 32.35 56.60 -22.82
C GLY A 629 31.30 55.50 -22.66
N LEU A 630 31.60 54.27 -23.10
CA LEU A 630 30.68 53.12 -22.95
C LEU A 630 30.55 52.67 -21.48
N THR A 631 31.60 52.84 -20.67
CA THR A 631 31.55 52.53 -19.24
C THR A 631 30.63 53.51 -18.50
N ILE A 632 30.67 54.79 -18.86
CA ILE A 632 29.78 55.83 -18.32
C ILE A 632 28.31 55.58 -18.74
N GLU A 633 28.07 55.18 -19.99
CA GLU A 633 26.71 54.80 -20.42
C GLU A 633 26.18 53.56 -19.67
N LEU A 634 27.03 52.56 -19.40
CA LEU A 634 26.65 51.41 -18.60
C LEU A 634 26.32 51.77 -17.14
N THR A 635 27.07 52.69 -16.54
CA THR A 635 26.76 53.14 -15.16
C THR A 635 25.42 53.85 -15.11
N ASN A 636 25.12 54.71 -16.09
CA ASN A 636 23.83 55.41 -16.16
C ASN A 636 22.66 54.43 -16.35
N VAL A 637 22.80 53.43 -17.24
CA VAL A 637 21.78 52.38 -17.44
C VAL A 637 21.57 51.53 -16.18
N ARG A 638 22.63 51.26 -15.42
CA ARG A 638 22.52 50.55 -14.13
C ARG A 638 21.81 51.38 -13.07
N GLU A 639 22.09 52.67 -12.97
CA GLU A 639 21.42 53.58 -12.04
C GLU A 639 19.92 53.71 -12.37
N GLU A 640 19.55 53.82 -13.65
CA GLU A 640 18.15 53.85 -14.09
C GLU A 640 17.43 52.52 -13.79
N LYS A 641 18.09 51.38 -14.02
CA LYS A 641 17.59 50.05 -13.68
C LYS A 641 17.37 49.89 -12.17
N GLU A 642 18.29 50.39 -11.34
CA GLU A 642 18.13 50.38 -9.89
C GLU A 642 16.96 51.27 -9.44
N ALA A 643 16.76 52.43 -10.06
CA ALA A 643 15.63 53.30 -9.79
C ALA A 643 14.29 52.61 -10.13
N LEU A 644 14.19 51.93 -11.28
CA LEU A 644 13.02 51.15 -11.66
C LEU A 644 12.79 49.93 -10.75
N GLN A 645 13.85 49.29 -10.27
CA GLN A 645 13.73 48.21 -9.28
C GLN A 645 13.17 48.69 -7.95
N ARG A 646 13.57 49.89 -7.50
CA ARG A 646 13.01 50.52 -6.29
C ARG A 646 11.53 50.85 -6.49
N GLN A 647 11.15 51.44 -7.62
CA GLN A 647 9.74 51.72 -7.95
C GLN A 647 8.89 50.45 -8.01
N LEU A 648 9.38 49.38 -8.64
CA LEU A 648 8.68 48.08 -8.69
C LEU A 648 8.49 47.49 -7.29
N LEU A 649 9.45 47.69 -6.38
CA LEU A 649 9.36 47.19 -5.01
C LEU A 649 8.33 47.98 -4.20
N GLU A 650 8.31 49.32 -4.34
CA GLU A 650 7.28 50.19 -3.76
C GLU A 650 5.87 49.85 -4.28
N GLU A 651 5.70 49.58 -5.58
CA GLU A 651 4.41 49.16 -6.15
C GLU A 651 3.95 47.80 -5.63
N ARG A 652 4.87 46.84 -5.43
CA ARG A 652 4.57 45.54 -4.82
C ARG A 652 4.16 45.67 -3.36
N GLU A 653 4.79 46.58 -2.62
CA GLU A 653 4.41 46.87 -1.23
C GLU A 653 3.02 47.53 -1.16
N ARG A 654 2.72 48.47 -2.07
CA ARG A 654 1.35 49.03 -2.20
C ARG A 654 0.33 47.96 -2.53
N ALA A 655 0.61 47.05 -3.47
CA ALA A 655 -0.27 45.95 -3.80
C ALA A 655 -0.51 44.99 -2.62
N ARG A 656 0.51 44.72 -1.80
CA ARG A 656 0.36 43.96 -0.55
C ARG A 656 -0.52 44.69 0.46
N LEU A 657 -0.35 45.99 0.61
CA LEU A 657 -1.16 46.80 1.53
C LEU A 657 -2.64 46.80 1.12
N VAL A 658 -2.93 46.94 -0.18
CA VAL A 658 -4.30 46.85 -0.72
C VAL A 658 -4.87 45.45 -0.55
N SER A 659 -4.08 44.40 -0.77
CA SER A 659 -4.49 43.02 -0.53
C SER A 659 -4.80 42.75 0.95
N GLN A 660 -4.07 43.38 1.87
CA GLN A 660 -4.32 43.28 3.31
C GLN A 660 -5.59 44.07 3.72
N GLN A 661 -5.82 45.24 3.13
CA GLN A 661 -7.07 45.98 3.32
C GLN A 661 -8.28 45.18 2.81
N ASN A 662 -8.14 44.44 1.70
CA ASN A 662 -9.19 43.56 1.19
C ASN A 662 -9.52 42.42 2.16
N SER A 663 -8.53 41.81 2.80
CA SER A 663 -8.79 40.76 3.80
C SER A 663 -9.42 41.33 5.07
N GLU A 664 -9.01 42.52 5.51
CA GLU A 664 -9.61 43.22 6.65
C GLU A 664 -11.06 43.64 6.39
N ILE A 665 -11.40 44.12 5.19
CA ILE A 665 -12.77 44.47 4.80
C ILE A 665 -13.65 43.21 4.65
N SER A 666 -13.08 42.10 4.18
CA SER A 666 -13.78 40.81 4.13
C SER A 666 -14.14 40.30 5.54
N LEU A 667 -13.26 40.51 6.52
CA LEU A 667 -13.49 40.18 7.93
C LEU A 667 -14.50 41.14 8.61
N GLN A 668 -14.63 42.38 8.14
CA GLN A 668 -15.61 43.36 8.64
C GLN A 668 -17.01 43.22 8.01
N SER A 669 -17.26 42.18 7.21
CA SER A 669 -18.53 41.95 6.51
C SER A 669 -19.74 41.64 7.43
N GLU A 670 -19.52 41.46 8.74
CA GLU A 670 -20.60 41.30 9.72
C GLU A 670 -21.17 42.65 10.24
N GLU A 671 -20.49 43.79 10.05
CA GLU A 671 -20.85 45.06 10.72
C GLU A 671 -21.28 46.21 9.79
N LEU A 672 -21.12 46.10 8.46
CA LEU A 672 -21.44 47.17 7.50
C LEU A 672 -22.65 46.84 6.59
N PRO A 673 -23.50 47.83 6.25
CA PRO A 673 -24.61 47.63 5.33
C PRO A 673 -24.11 47.20 3.94
N SER A 674 -24.73 46.14 3.40
CA SER A 674 -24.33 45.42 2.17
C SER A 674 -24.01 46.31 0.96
N ALA A 675 -24.65 47.48 0.82
CA ALA A 675 -24.41 48.40 -0.29
C ALA A 675 -23.06 49.16 -0.18
N GLU A 676 -22.64 49.56 1.02
CA GLU A 676 -21.37 50.27 1.22
C GLU A 676 -20.17 49.31 1.13
N LEU A 677 -20.34 48.06 1.57
CA LEU A 677 -19.34 47.01 1.43
C LEU A 677 -19.09 46.69 -0.06
N ALA A 678 -20.16 46.57 -0.85
CA ALA A 678 -20.07 46.32 -2.29
C ALA A 678 -19.39 47.48 -3.03
N GLN A 679 -19.64 48.73 -2.63
CA GLN A 679 -19.00 49.89 -3.24
C GLN A 679 -17.50 49.98 -2.91
N LYS A 680 -17.12 49.69 -1.66
CA LYS A 680 -15.70 49.65 -1.25
C LYS A 680 -14.94 48.51 -1.92
N LEU A 681 -15.53 47.32 -2.00
CA LEU A 681 -14.95 46.20 -2.73
C LEU A 681 -14.75 46.52 -4.21
N ALA A 682 -15.76 47.10 -4.88
CA ALA A 682 -15.64 47.49 -6.29
C ALA A 682 -14.61 48.61 -6.53
N GLN A 683 -14.37 49.50 -5.55
CA GLN A 683 -13.31 50.49 -5.64
C GLN A 683 -11.93 49.85 -5.49
N LEU A 684 -11.76 48.96 -4.51
CA LEU A 684 -10.49 48.27 -4.26
C LEU A 684 -10.15 47.28 -5.38
N GLU A 685 -11.14 46.64 -6.01
CA GLU A 685 -10.93 45.82 -7.20
C GLU A 685 -10.37 46.65 -8.37
N ARG A 686 -10.87 47.87 -8.58
CA ARG A 686 -10.32 48.78 -9.60
C ARG A 686 -8.91 49.24 -9.27
N GLU A 687 -8.65 49.60 -8.02
CA GLU A 687 -7.29 49.98 -7.56
C GLU A 687 -6.31 48.80 -7.69
N THR A 688 -6.75 47.59 -7.38
CA THR A 688 -5.96 46.36 -7.56
C THR A 688 -5.66 46.11 -9.04
N GLN A 689 -6.64 46.29 -9.93
CA GLN A 689 -6.45 46.15 -11.38
C GLN A 689 -5.47 47.20 -11.95
N GLN A 690 -5.57 48.47 -11.50
CA GLN A 690 -4.64 49.52 -11.90
C GLN A 690 -3.21 49.23 -11.45
N LEU A 691 -3.02 48.73 -10.22
CA LEU A 691 -1.71 48.32 -9.71
C LEU A 691 -1.14 47.13 -10.48
N ILE A 692 -1.97 46.16 -10.86
CA ILE A 692 -1.53 45.03 -11.70
C ILE A 692 -1.04 45.52 -13.06
N GLU A 693 -1.76 46.46 -13.68
CA GLU A 693 -1.38 47.04 -14.97
C GLU A 693 -0.06 47.81 -14.89
N GLN A 694 0.12 48.64 -13.84
CA GLN A 694 1.38 49.35 -13.56
C GLN A 694 2.55 48.38 -13.36
N ILE A 695 2.38 47.34 -12.54
CA ILE A 695 3.40 46.31 -12.31
C ILE A 695 3.77 45.61 -13.64
N THR A 696 2.81 45.44 -14.54
CA THR A 696 3.02 44.78 -15.84
C THR A 696 3.84 45.67 -16.79
N VAL A 697 3.56 46.98 -16.81
CA VAL A 697 4.35 47.96 -17.56
C VAL A 697 5.78 48.05 -17.01
N SER A 698 5.94 48.22 -15.69
CA SER A 698 7.24 48.29 -15.02
C SER A 698 8.09 47.02 -15.23
N LYS A 699 7.46 45.83 -15.30
CA LYS A 699 8.15 44.58 -15.64
C LYS A 699 8.65 44.56 -17.09
N LYS A 700 7.88 45.13 -18.02
CA LYS A 700 8.26 45.20 -19.43
C LYS A 700 9.42 46.17 -19.63
N GLU A 701 9.35 47.36 -19.05
CA GLU A 701 10.45 48.33 -19.10
C GLU A 701 11.74 47.75 -18.52
N LYS A 702 11.67 47.05 -17.39
CA LYS A 702 12.82 46.34 -16.82
C LYS A 702 13.41 45.30 -17.79
N SER A 703 12.57 44.56 -18.51
CA SER A 703 13.03 43.59 -19.52
C SER A 703 13.77 44.27 -20.66
N ASP A 704 13.25 45.40 -21.16
CA ASP A 704 13.87 46.17 -22.24
C ASP A 704 15.24 46.76 -21.80
N PHE A 705 15.36 47.19 -20.54
CA PHE A 705 16.63 47.61 -19.95
C PHE A 705 17.62 46.46 -19.77
N ASP A 706 17.16 45.28 -19.35
CA ASP A 706 18.02 44.08 -19.24
C ASP A 706 18.58 43.65 -20.60
N GLU A 707 17.82 43.84 -21.68
CA GLU A 707 18.25 43.58 -23.05
C GLU A 707 19.27 44.62 -23.54
N LYS A 708 19.05 45.91 -23.23
CA LYS A 708 20.01 46.99 -23.52
C LYS A 708 21.34 46.81 -22.76
N GLU A 709 21.28 46.40 -21.48
CA GLU A 709 22.48 46.10 -20.69
C GLU A 709 23.26 44.91 -21.27
N ARG A 710 22.57 43.86 -21.74
CA ARG A 710 23.24 42.74 -22.43
C ARG A 710 23.94 43.19 -23.71
N SER A 711 23.26 43.97 -24.55
CA SER A 711 23.84 44.48 -25.80
C SER A 711 25.07 45.37 -25.57
N LEU A 712 25.04 46.25 -24.56
CA LEU A 712 26.19 47.08 -24.20
C LEU A 712 27.37 46.25 -23.68
N ASN A 713 27.11 45.23 -22.84
CA ASN A 713 28.16 44.35 -22.34
C ASN A 713 28.80 43.52 -23.48
N GLU A 714 28.01 43.03 -24.44
CA GLU A 714 28.54 42.38 -25.65
C GLU A 714 29.46 43.30 -26.44
N LYS A 715 29.06 44.56 -26.65
CA LYS A 715 29.87 45.55 -27.38
C LYS A 715 31.16 45.92 -26.66
N ILE A 716 31.13 46.02 -25.33
CA ILE A 716 32.35 46.22 -24.53
C ILE A 716 33.27 45.02 -24.62
N GLN A 717 32.72 43.80 -24.64
CA GLN A 717 33.52 42.59 -24.77
C GLN A 717 34.17 42.49 -26.16
N GLU A 718 33.45 42.86 -27.22
CA GLU A 718 33.99 42.95 -28.58
C GLU A 718 35.15 43.97 -28.65
N LEU A 719 34.97 45.17 -28.09
CA LEU A 719 36.02 46.19 -28.06
C LEU A 719 37.22 45.78 -27.22
N LYS A 720 37.02 45.08 -26.09
CA LYS A 720 38.12 44.52 -25.29
C LYS A 720 38.91 43.51 -26.10
N ASN A 721 38.24 42.61 -26.81
CA ASN A 721 38.90 41.64 -27.68
C ASN A 721 39.67 42.36 -28.80
N GLU A 722 39.13 43.43 -29.40
CA GLU A 722 39.82 44.21 -30.43
C GLU A 722 41.05 44.97 -29.88
N VAL A 723 40.97 45.50 -28.66
CA VAL A 723 42.12 46.11 -27.99
C VAL A 723 43.20 45.06 -27.70
N GLU A 724 42.81 43.87 -27.24
CA GLU A 724 43.74 42.78 -26.96
C GLU A 724 44.45 42.28 -28.23
N THR A 725 43.72 42.11 -29.34
CA THR A 725 44.33 41.73 -30.62
C THR A 725 45.30 42.80 -31.13
N LYS A 726 44.93 44.08 -31.07
CA LYS A 726 45.84 45.18 -31.44
C LYS A 726 47.06 45.25 -30.53
N GLN A 727 46.91 44.95 -29.24
CA GLN A 727 48.04 44.90 -28.31
C GLN A 727 49.00 43.74 -28.63
N GLN A 728 48.47 42.57 -29.03
CA GLN A 728 49.29 41.46 -29.52
C GLN A 728 49.98 41.78 -30.86
N GLU A 729 49.34 42.53 -31.75
CA GLU A 729 49.95 42.99 -33.00
C GLU A 729 51.11 43.97 -32.74
N ILE A 730 50.92 44.91 -31.82
CA ILE A 730 52.00 45.84 -31.39
C ILE A 730 53.17 45.05 -30.82
N LEU A 731 52.93 44.09 -29.92
CA LEU A 731 53.99 43.25 -29.35
C LEU A 731 54.76 42.48 -30.45
N LYS A 732 54.07 41.94 -31.46
CA LYS A 732 54.74 41.28 -32.59
C LYS A 732 55.59 42.25 -33.42
N ILE A 733 55.13 43.49 -33.61
CA ILE A 733 55.90 44.52 -34.31
C ILE A 733 57.15 44.88 -33.50
N GLU A 734 57.02 45.03 -32.19
CA GLU A 734 58.13 45.29 -31.27
C GLU A 734 59.15 44.13 -31.26
N GLU A 735 58.70 42.87 -31.16
CA GLU A 735 59.56 41.68 -31.23
C GLU A 735 60.31 41.60 -32.57
N ASN A 736 59.65 41.89 -33.68
CA ASN A 736 60.27 41.92 -35.00
C ASN A 736 61.30 43.06 -35.13
N ALA A 737 61.00 44.24 -34.57
CA ALA A 737 61.93 45.37 -34.55
C ALA A 737 63.17 45.05 -33.70
N VAL A 738 62.98 44.47 -32.51
CA VAL A 738 64.07 44.02 -31.63
C VAL A 738 64.93 42.97 -32.32
N SER A 739 64.31 41.97 -32.97
CA SER A 739 65.03 40.93 -33.73
C SER A 739 65.86 41.53 -34.88
N SER A 740 65.30 42.51 -35.60
CA SER A 740 66.00 43.22 -36.67
C SER A 740 67.19 44.03 -36.15
N ILE A 741 67.02 44.73 -35.02
CA ILE A 741 68.10 45.49 -34.35
C ILE A 741 69.19 44.54 -33.86
N GLN A 742 68.84 43.40 -33.26
CA GLN A 742 69.80 42.39 -32.83
C GLN A 742 70.60 41.83 -34.01
N HIS A 743 69.94 41.55 -35.14
CA HIS A 743 70.63 41.10 -36.35
C HIS A 743 71.59 42.17 -36.89
N ALA A 744 71.16 43.43 -36.96
CA ALA A 744 72.03 44.54 -37.35
C ALA A 744 73.24 44.69 -36.42
N ARG A 745 73.03 44.52 -35.11
CA ARG A 745 74.11 44.51 -34.11
C ARG A 745 75.10 43.36 -34.35
N THR A 746 74.63 42.13 -34.58
CA THR A 746 75.53 41.00 -34.85
C THR A 746 76.37 41.22 -36.11
N VAL A 747 75.76 41.78 -37.18
CA VAL A 747 76.49 42.13 -38.40
C VAL A 747 77.54 43.21 -38.14
N ALA A 748 77.22 44.22 -37.32
CA ALA A 748 78.17 45.25 -36.95
C ALA A 748 79.34 44.68 -36.11
N GLU A 749 79.05 43.80 -35.15
CA GLU A 749 80.08 43.10 -34.35
C GLU A 749 81.00 42.24 -35.23
N GLU A 750 80.45 41.53 -36.22
CA GLU A 750 81.24 40.78 -37.22
C GLU A 750 82.15 41.70 -38.04
N GLN A 751 81.64 42.85 -38.51
CA GLN A 751 82.44 43.83 -39.25
C GLN A 751 83.56 44.43 -38.38
N ILE A 752 83.29 44.72 -37.11
CA ILE A 752 84.29 45.18 -36.15
C ILE A 752 85.38 44.12 -35.97
N ASN A 753 85.01 42.84 -35.85
CA ASN A 753 85.98 41.75 -35.74
C ASN A 753 86.87 41.63 -36.98
N VAL A 754 86.30 41.75 -38.19
CA VAL A 754 87.09 41.77 -39.45
C VAL A 754 88.06 42.94 -39.48
N LEU A 755 87.63 44.13 -39.05
CA LEU A 755 88.49 45.31 -38.97
C LEU A 755 89.62 45.12 -37.94
N ASN A 756 89.33 44.52 -36.79
CA ASN A 756 90.33 44.22 -35.76
C ASN A 756 91.41 43.25 -36.29
N VAL A 757 91.02 42.17 -36.96
CA VAL A 757 91.96 41.25 -37.61
C VAL A 757 92.83 41.98 -38.63
N ARG A 758 92.24 42.87 -39.43
CA ARG A 758 92.99 43.67 -40.42
C ARG A 758 93.98 44.64 -39.75
N ILE A 759 93.60 45.24 -38.63
CA ILE A 759 94.49 46.10 -37.84
C ILE A 759 95.67 45.28 -37.29
N GLU A 760 95.43 44.08 -36.78
CA GLU A 760 96.48 43.17 -36.30
C GLU A 760 97.46 42.78 -37.43
N GLU A 761 96.95 42.39 -38.61
CA GLU A 761 97.78 42.10 -39.80
C GLU A 761 98.66 43.29 -40.20
N LEU A 762 98.09 44.50 -40.27
CA LEU A 762 98.82 45.71 -40.62
C LEU A 762 99.87 46.06 -39.57
N THR A 763 99.55 45.86 -38.28
CA THR A 763 100.47 46.10 -37.16
C THR A 763 101.61 45.09 -37.19
N GLY A 764 101.33 43.82 -37.49
CA GLY A 764 102.34 42.77 -37.72
C GLY A 764 103.26 43.11 -38.89
N SER A 765 102.71 43.48 -40.05
CA SER A 765 103.50 43.89 -41.22
C SER A 765 104.37 45.13 -40.95
N LEU A 766 103.85 46.09 -40.17
CA LEU A 766 104.62 47.25 -39.75
C LEU A 766 105.79 46.85 -38.83
N ALA A 767 105.57 45.92 -37.90
CA ALA A 767 106.60 45.39 -37.03
C ALA A 767 107.69 44.66 -37.83
N GLU A 768 107.31 43.82 -38.79
CA GLU A 768 108.24 43.15 -39.71
C GLU A 768 109.06 44.16 -40.55
N LYS A 769 108.42 45.18 -41.12
CA LYS A 769 109.15 46.24 -41.85
C LYS A 769 110.12 47.01 -40.93
N LYS A 770 109.75 47.23 -39.67
CA LYS A 770 110.64 47.85 -38.67
C LYS A 770 111.84 46.95 -38.36
N THR A 771 111.65 45.64 -38.18
CA THR A 771 112.75 44.70 -37.93
C THR A 771 113.64 44.56 -39.15
N GLU A 772 113.08 44.48 -40.36
CA GLU A 772 113.82 44.44 -41.62
C GLU A 772 114.66 45.72 -41.80
N LYS A 773 114.08 46.90 -41.57
CA LYS A 773 114.80 48.18 -41.60
C LYS A 773 115.91 48.24 -40.56
N LYS A 774 115.66 47.75 -39.34
CA LYS A 774 116.67 47.66 -38.27
C LYS A 774 117.82 46.73 -38.67
N ASN A 775 117.53 45.59 -39.28
CA ASN A 775 118.54 44.64 -39.75
C ASN A 775 119.35 45.21 -40.91
N LYS A 776 118.71 45.88 -41.89
CA LYS A 776 119.42 46.60 -42.96
C LYS A 776 120.35 47.69 -42.42
N LEU A 777 119.89 48.49 -41.47
CA LEU A 777 120.73 49.48 -40.79
C LEU A 777 121.90 48.83 -40.02
N LYS A 778 121.67 47.67 -39.41
CA LYS A 778 122.73 46.90 -38.74
C LYS A 778 123.76 46.36 -39.73
N GLU A 779 123.33 45.82 -40.88
CA GLU A 779 124.23 45.40 -41.96
C GLU A 779 125.01 46.57 -42.56
N GLU A 780 124.37 47.74 -42.75
CA GLU A 780 125.07 48.96 -43.19
C GLU A 780 126.10 49.44 -42.17
N LEU A 781 125.79 49.36 -40.87
CA LEU A 781 126.74 49.65 -39.81
C LEU A 781 127.90 48.64 -39.76
N GLU A 782 127.65 47.34 -39.95
CA GLU A 782 128.69 46.31 -40.02
C GLU A 782 129.57 46.46 -41.28
N LYS A 783 128.99 46.84 -42.43
CA LYS A 783 129.74 47.20 -43.65
C LYS A 783 130.59 48.46 -43.45
N ASN A 784 130.07 49.48 -42.79
CA ASN A 784 130.84 50.68 -42.48
C ASN A 784 131.96 50.40 -41.45
N ALA A 785 131.73 49.50 -40.49
CA ALA A 785 132.76 49.07 -39.54
C ALA A 785 133.89 48.27 -40.22
N THR A 786 133.58 47.49 -41.26
CA THR A 786 134.60 46.77 -42.05
C THR A 786 135.41 47.70 -42.98
N VAL A 787 134.83 48.81 -43.44
CA VAL A 787 135.57 49.84 -44.21
C VAL A 787 136.52 50.64 -43.32
N ILE A 788 136.19 50.87 -42.04
CA ILE A 788 137.05 51.60 -41.09
C ILE A 788 138.16 50.71 -40.50
N GLY A 789 138.04 49.38 -40.59
CA GLY A 789 139.07 48.42 -40.15
C GLY A 789 140.15 48.08 -41.20
N GLY A 790 140.12 48.71 -42.38
CA GLY A 790 140.99 48.41 -43.52
C GLY A 790 142.08 49.44 -43.85
N GLU A 791 142.19 50.53 -43.09
CA GLU A 791 143.36 51.42 -43.10
C GLU A 791 144.19 51.18 -41.84
N GLY A 792 144.96 50.10 -41.91
CA GLY A 792 146.16 49.83 -41.12
C GLY A 792 147.28 49.45 -42.07
#